data_AF-A0A843JK03-F1
#
_entry.id   AF-A0A843JK03-F1
#
_cell.length_a   1.000
_cell.length_b   1.000
_cell.length_c   1.000
_cell.angle_alpha   90.00
_cell.angle_beta   90.00
_cell.angle_gamma   90.00
#
_symmetry.space_group_name_H-M   'P 1'
#
loop_
_entity.id
_entity.type
_entity.pdbx_description
1 polymer ?
#
loop_
_entity_poly.entity_id
_entity_poly.type
_entity_poly.pdbx_seq_one_letter_code
_entity_poly.pdbx_strand_id
1 'polypeptide(L)'
;MDKNKFILFVCIFLFLVLGLGVLSTEEVNDDIGIIKDFGNLFMNLPEGNIIGSEEGVKYNKLKEGGRFTFTSKDASLSIQGSSFEGVLPKDNNGRSSFIEVNLLGDITRADFAVGENGGEYLIGGVKFNLPPNSRVYYDNENGFRFPEGTKITNLNDFYNLNMELNFEGNNLNFIDEVIVNGKLKLTKYGYLIGEGEATYEGMKIKNLFGVNDVAILKNNLDKLKEEDISELNWIRKDSKGLEFSSSSTGSIFVEFLEGNDILNVGKNGKLELRIDNGDKLKISKFSGVPRFNYVPSENGVTNIVNDGLVLELDKGGKHHVDISPVTLKDLSLDKYAAVPVIIESDVLDEEIRINSRGSLYGVLVDKIDGKKVEKIVYDLENPIMSLKTEELNGLMSSLKENIKEEGSLDSAFRASQFFLLGTKNNYFTTSESIDLVKKIVQSSGEYSDHVLHKVKSGLDKLSNDNVKISYEKFSHFTLKNLHNFDFKYGDDLDKFDVIYSVLNNGLKENKDFNLIEDFSLKVIKSDFNSRDSVLFLTNGIKEYNGANFESIKFGAEVVGRYSLVPGVTDFLDLRYSNIKDKQTFGKEYALALNRYFNDKDSIQKSDSQMASYALDQMHLVESDNDHSDIIRNSIISNLDANSKYYLIANSEGNNNLFTSTFEKIYSSVDKKDVSGLMKSVDPNGDYWLKFTTELSARGKLSELYKQDSLFYRKLIQDSLDNYDENILFENAVLMTETFQEIYNHPEAYPGEKEAFEEFLISKYKSSETINEQGIYSYLLRLNSNPNTQKAENILKDLPELHEPILPSSFSQRDEIAAKLYFYKDENWFSIAANDFNSNYKMNLEWNNGKQARLSKIVNGKKIIIDLELNDPSVDFVPSIEEDIKGQTYIYTAHRGHSFNTEKTYPDFLSSDTTKIIHLAGCGSYGRLAEYQQKFPNSFFIADKDEGQGFPSDKVTYLVLEGIAEGKLNWEDLTPDFAKEKGLVFPEQESLPQYLQRYKSGM
;
A
#
# COMPACT_ATOMS: atom_id res chain seq x y z
N MET A 1 35.00 47.18 -68.05
CA MET A 1 34.98 45.85 -67.41
C MET A 1 36.03 45.87 -66.31
N ASP A 2 35.59 45.65 -65.08
CA ASP A 2 36.34 45.92 -63.85
C ASP A 2 37.31 44.76 -63.52
N LYS A 3 38.51 45.07 -63.02
CA LYS A 3 39.59 44.11 -62.76
C LYS A 3 39.14 43.04 -61.74
N ASN A 4 38.21 43.39 -60.86
CA ASN A 4 37.61 42.49 -59.88
C ASN A 4 36.58 41.52 -60.48
N LYS A 5 35.96 41.84 -61.64
CA LYS A 5 35.02 40.95 -62.33
C LYS A 5 35.72 39.90 -63.20
N PHE A 6 36.93 40.19 -63.69
CA PHE A 6 37.75 39.22 -64.43
C PHE A 6 38.35 38.15 -63.50
N ILE A 7 38.79 38.54 -62.30
CA ILE A 7 39.32 37.60 -61.30
C ILE A 7 38.21 36.68 -60.78
N LEU A 8 36.98 37.20 -60.57
CA LEU A 8 35.84 36.36 -60.17
C LEU A 8 35.43 35.37 -61.28
N PHE A 9 35.48 35.78 -62.54
CA PHE A 9 35.19 34.88 -63.68
C PHE A 9 36.27 33.80 -63.84
N VAL A 10 37.54 34.12 -63.63
CA VAL A 10 38.65 33.15 -63.66
C VAL A 10 38.60 32.19 -62.47
N CYS A 11 38.21 32.64 -61.27
CA CYS A 11 38.03 31.76 -60.11
C CYS A 11 36.82 30.81 -60.27
N ILE A 12 35.71 31.28 -60.85
CA ILE A 12 34.53 30.44 -61.13
C ILE A 12 34.84 29.43 -62.25
N PHE A 13 35.60 29.83 -63.28
CA PHE A 13 36.01 28.93 -64.36
C PHE A 13 37.06 27.90 -63.90
N LEU A 14 37.99 28.26 -63.00
CA LEU A 14 38.93 27.32 -62.38
C LEU A 14 38.23 26.34 -61.42
N PHE A 15 37.18 26.76 -60.70
CA PHE A 15 36.38 25.85 -59.87
C PHE A 15 35.55 24.87 -60.73
N LEU A 16 35.05 25.32 -61.89
CA LEU A 16 34.34 24.47 -62.86
C LEU A 16 35.26 23.48 -63.60
N VAL A 17 36.54 23.81 -63.79
CA VAL A 17 37.52 22.93 -64.45
C VAL A 17 38.26 22.02 -63.44
N LEU A 18 38.41 22.43 -62.17
CA LEU A 18 39.01 21.60 -61.11
C LEU A 18 38.01 20.69 -60.39
N GLY A 19 36.70 20.90 -60.55
CA GLY A 19 35.66 19.96 -60.12
C GLY A 19 35.54 18.71 -60.99
N LEU A 20 36.30 18.63 -62.09
CA LEU A 20 36.30 17.53 -63.06
C LEU A 20 37.51 16.57 -62.94
N GLY A 21 38.18 16.49 -61.79
CA GLY A 21 39.36 15.62 -61.71
C GLY A 21 39.87 15.31 -60.30
N VAL A 22 39.07 14.65 -59.47
CA VAL A 22 39.57 13.73 -58.43
C VAL A 22 38.58 12.59 -58.29
N LEU A 23 38.92 11.45 -58.90
CA LEU A 23 38.78 10.10 -58.33
C LEU A 23 39.54 9.19 -59.30
N SER A 24 40.78 8.84 -58.94
CA SER A 24 41.61 7.88 -59.65
C SER A 24 41.72 6.59 -58.84
N THR A 25 41.46 5.49 -59.55
CA THR A 25 42.09 4.14 -59.47
C THR A 25 41.75 3.29 -58.24
N GLU A 26 40.88 2.29 -58.41
CA GLU A 26 41.17 0.86 -58.72
C GLU A 26 41.49 0.08 -57.42
N GLU A 27 40.89 -1.06 -57.08
CA GLU A 27 40.43 -2.20 -57.89
C GLU A 27 39.18 -2.85 -57.26
N VAL A 28 38.34 -3.50 -58.08
CA VAL A 28 37.97 -4.94 -57.99
C VAL A 28 36.67 -5.21 -58.78
N ASN A 29 36.86 -5.94 -59.88
CA ASN A 29 36.02 -6.95 -60.56
C ASN A 29 34.65 -6.62 -61.19
N ASP A 30 34.69 -6.74 -62.53
CA ASP A 30 33.79 -7.45 -63.47
C ASP A 30 32.32 -7.02 -63.66
N ASP A 31 32.00 -6.82 -64.94
CA ASP A 31 30.68 -6.59 -65.59
C ASP A 31 30.05 -5.19 -65.57
N ILE A 32 30.70 -4.19 -66.21
CA ILE A 32 30.02 -2.94 -66.60
C ILE A 32 29.35 -3.12 -67.97
N GLY A 33 28.06 -3.46 -67.95
CA GLY A 33 27.18 -3.25 -69.09
C GLY A 33 27.06 -1.75 -69.40
N ILE A 34 27.21 -1.37 -70.67
CA ILE A 34 26.95 -0.01 -71.17
C ILE A 34 25.52 0.40 -70.76
N ILE A 35 25.27 1.67 -70.45
CA ILE A 35 23.97 2.17 -69.96
C ILE A 35 23.32 3.06 -71.03
N LYS A 36 22.00 2.92 -71.26
CA LYS A 36 21.21 3.66 -72.26
C LYS A 36 20.20 4.59 -71.61
N ASP A 37 20.18 5.87 -72.04
CA ASP A 37 19.13 6.83 -71.68
C ASP A 37 17.91 6.65 -72.59
N PHE A 38 16.90 5.92 -72.09
CA PHE A 38 15.67 5.66 -72.82
C PHE A 38 14.70 6.86 -72.78
N GLY A 39 14.80 7.71 -71.76
CA GLY A 39 13.91 8.86 -71.57
C GLY A 39 14.12 9.90 -72.66
N ASN A 40 15.38 10.27 -72.90
CA ASN A 40 15.75 11.19 -73.97
C ASN A 40 15.52 10.54 -75.36
N LEU A 41 15.97 9.30 -75.54
CA LEU A 41 16.05 8.66 -76.85
C LEU A 41 14.69 8.23 -77.45
N PHE A 42 13.68 7.96 -76.61
CA PHE A 42 12.38 7.47 -77.07
C PHE A 42 11.17 8.29 -76.60
N MET A 43 11.32 9.14 -75.56
CA MET A 43 10.22 9.83 -74.90
C MET A 43 10.40 11.35 -74.76
N ASN A 44 11.50 11.93 -75.28
CA ASN A 44 11.83 13.37 -75.18
C ASN A 44 11.86 13.90 -73.74
N LEU A 45 12.20 13.06 -72.77
CA LEU A 45 12.39 13.49 -71.38
C LEU A 45 13.80 14.08 -71.19
N PRO A 46 14.01 14.97 -70.20
CA PRO A 46 15.35 15.43 -69.83
C PRO A 46 16.32 14.27 -69.60
N GLU A 47 17.59 14.49 -69.94
CA GLU A 47 18.64 13.49 -69.84
C GLU A 47 18.76 12.94 -68.41
N GLY A 48 18.88 11.61 -68.31
CA GLY A 48 19.02 10.89 -67.05
C GLY A 48 17.72 10.53 -66.32
N ASN A 49 16.55 10.83 -66.90
CA ASN A 49 15.26 10.48 -66.28
C ASN A 49 14.91 9.00 -66.37
N ILE A 50 15.30 8.30 -67.44
CA ILE A 50 15.10 6.85 -67.53
C ILE A 50 16.37 6.20 -68.08
N ILE A 51 17.11 5.55 -67.20
CA ILE A 51 18.43 5.01 -67.46
C ILE A 51 18.37 3.50 -67.26
N GLY A 52 18.77 2.68 -68.23
CA GLY A 52 18.82 1.22 -68.05
C GLY A 52 20.05 0.58 -68.68
N SER A 53 20.44 -0.59 -68.17
CA SER A 53 21.48 -1.44 -68.78
C SER A 53 21.18 -1.73 -70.27
N GLU A 54 22.20 -1.57 -71.13
CA GLU A 54 22.12 -1.79 -72.58
C GLU A 54 21.84 -3.26 -72.89
N GLU A 55 22.51 -4.16 -72.17
CA GLU A 55 22.24 -5.60 -72.17
C GLU A 55 21.46 -5.96 -70.90
N GLY A 56 20.16 -6.23 -71.03
CA GLY A 56 19.33 -6.66 -69.89
C GLY A 56 17.97 -6.01 -69.77
N VAL A 57 17.73 -4.86 -70.42
CA VAL A 57 16.41 -4.20 -70.46
C VAL A 57 15.94 -3.99 -71.89
N LYS A 58 14.77 -4.52 -72.23
CA LYS A 58 14.13 -4.33 -73.53
C LYS A 58 13.01 -3.29 -73.46
N TYR A 59 13.08 -2.27 -74.31
CA TYR A 59 12.03 -1.27 -74.46
C TYR A 59 11.03 -1.64 -75.56
N ASN A 60 9.73 -1.49 -75.25
CA ASN A 60 8.61 -1.63 -76.17
C ASN A 60 7.72 -0.39 -76.08
N LYS A 61 7.55 0.33 -77.19
CA LYS A 61 6.65 1.49 -77.25
C LYS A 61 5.18 1.06 -77.10
N LEU A 62 4.44 1.73 -76.23
CA LEU A 62 3.00 1.58 -76.04
C LEU A 62 2.26 2.80 -76.59
N LYS A 63 0.93 2.72 -76.68
CA LYS A 63 0.09 3.82 -77.18
C LYS A 63 0.19 5.08 -76.31
N GLU A 64 0.33 4.90 -74.99
CA GLU A 64 0.28 5.98 -73.99
C GLU A 64 1.58 6.06 -73.17
N GLY A 65 2.68 5.54 -73.71
CA GLY A 65 3.99 5.54 -73.05
C GLY A 65 4.89 4.40 -73.51
N GLY A 66 5.49 3.67 -72.58
CA GLY A 66 6.39 2.55 -72.91
C GLY A 66 6.53 1.50 -71.82
N ARG A 67 6.90 0.27 -72.24
CA ARG A 67 7.17 -0.88 -71.37
C ARG A 67 8.66 -1.23 -71.41
N PHE A 68 9.26 -1.34 -70.24
CA PHE A 68 10.60 -1.86 -70.01
C PHE A 68 10.50 -3.29 -69.48
N THR A 69 11.02 -4.26 -70.21
CA THR A 69 11.01 -5.68 -69.82
C THR A 69 12.41 -6.12 -69.44
N PHE A 70 12.57 -6.73 -68.27
CA PHE A 70 13.86 -7.27 -67.82
C PHE A 70 14.14 -8.59 -68.55
N THR A 71 15.33 -8.71 -69.16
CA THR A 71 15.77 -9.88 -69.94
C THR A 71 17.02 -10.57 -69.39
N SER A 72 17.73 -9.93 -68.44
CA SER A 72 18.86 -10.52 -67.70
C SER A 72 18.68 -10.35 -66.19
N LYS A 73 19.42 -11.13 -65.38
CA LYS A 73 19.43 -11.04 -63.90
C LYS A 73 20.25 -9.85 -63.39
N ASP A 74 21.24 -9.41 -64.16
CA ASP A 74 22.13 -8.29 -63.81
C ASP A 74 21.61 -6.95 -64.39
N ALA A 75 20.36 -6.94 -64.84
CA ALA A 75 19.73 -5.78 -65.43
C ALA A 75 19.42 -4.72 -64.36
N SER A 76 19.89 -3.49 -64.59
CA SER A 76 19.51 -2.32 -63.80
C SER A 76 18.64 -1.37 -64.62
N LEU A 77 17.68 -0.73 -63.95
CA LEU A 77 16.81 0.31 -64.50
C LEU A 77 16.56 1.38 -63.45
N SER A 78 16.72 2.66 -63.79
CA SER A 78 16.39 3.80 -62.95
C SER A 78 15.36 4.66 -63.66
N ILE A 79 14.27 5.01 -62.98
CA ILE A 79 13.15 5.81 -63.51
C ILE A 79 12.87 6.93 -62.51
N GLN A 80 13.09 8.18 -62.94
CA GLN A 80 12.85 9.40 -62.15
C GLN A 80 13.44 9.30 -60.71
N GLY A 81 14.65 8.75 -60.58
CA GLY A 81 15.34 8.58 -59.29
C GLY A 81 14.98 7.30 -58.52
N SER A 82 14.03 6.49 -58.99
CA SER A 82 13.71 5.17 -58.43
C SER A 82 14.58 4.10 -59.09
N SER A 83 15.44 3.42 -58.32
CA SER A 83 16.29 2.33 -58.83
C SER A 83 15.60 0.97 -58.74
N PHE A 84 15.74 0.17 -59.81
CA PHE A 84 15.25 -1.19 -59.95
C PHE A 84 16.44 -2.11 -60.27
N GLU A 85 17.11 -2.55 -59.22
CA GLU A 85 18.20 -3.52 -59.25
C GLU A 85 17.75 -4.85 -58.62
N GLY A 86 18.43 -5.96 -58.98
CA GLY A 86 18.11 -7.30 -58.45
C GLY A 86 16.78 -7.89 -58.96
N VAL A 87 16.20 -7.31 -60.01
CA VAL A 87 14.96 -7.77 -60.63
C VAL A 87 15.24 -8.95 -61.56
N LEU A 88 14.55 -10.07 -61.33
CA LEU A 88 14.65 -11.26 -62.17
C LEU A 88 13.91 -11.06 -63.50
N PRO A 89 14.44 -11.55 -64.64
CA PRO A 89 13.76 -11.42 -65.92
C PRO A 89 12.42 -12.18 -65.96
N LYS A 90 12.33 -13.30 -65.22
CA LYS A 90 11.11 -14.10 -65.05
C LYS A 90 11.03 -14.65 -63.63
N ASP A 91 9.83 -14.89 -63.14
CA ASP A 91 9.61 -15.66 -61.91
C ASP A 91 9.71 -17.18 -62.14
N ASN A 92 9.59 -17.97 -61.06
CA ASN A 92 9.62 -19.44 -61.11
C ASN A 92 8.48 -20.06 -61.95
N ASN A 93 7.41 -19.31 -62.22
CA ASN A 93 6.29 -19.70 -63.07
C ASN A 93 6.45 -19.23 -64.53
N GLY A 94 7.60 -18.64 -64.87
CA GLY A 94 7.92 -18.17 -66.22
C GLY A 94 7.29 -16.82 -66.60
N ARG A 95 6.69 -16.08 -65.66
CA ARG A 95 6.10 -14.75 -65.89
C ARG A 95 7.19 -13.68 -65.98
N SER A 96 7.22 -12.94 -67.08
CA SER A 96 8.23 -11.89 -67.31
C SER A 96 8.06 -10.68 -66.41
N SER A 97 9.17 -10.09 -65.96
CA SER A 97 9.17 -8.86 -65.17
C SER A 97 9.21 -7.62 -66.06
N PHE A 98 8.39 -6.62 -65.77
CA PHE A 98 8.33 -5.37 -66.53
C PHE A 98 7.88 -4.17 -65.70
N ILE A 99 8.18 -2.96 -66.20
CA ILE A 99 7.68 -1.67 -65.71
C ILE A 99 7.15 -0.87 -66.91
N GLU A 100 5.96 -0.29 -66.78
CA GLU A 100 5.35 0.62 -67.75
C GLU A 100 5.31 2.04 -67.20
N VAL A 101 5.57 3.00 -68.09
CA VAL A 101 5.52 4.43 -67.78
C VAL A 101 4.62 5.16 -68.77
N ASN A 102 4.06 6.30 -68.34
CA ASN A 102 3.35 7.24 -69.23
C ASN A 102 4.35 8.10 -70.05
N LEU A 103 3.83 9.04 -70.85
CA LEU A 103 4.63 9.99 -71.63
C LEU A 103 5.47 10.98 -70.79
N LEU A 104 5.18 11.12 -69.50
CA LEU A 104 5.91 11.97 -68.56
C LEU A 104 7.03 11.19 -67.81
N GLY A 105 7.08 9.87 -67.98
CA GLY A 105 8.01 8.99 -67.30
C GLY A 105 7.51 8.47 -65.95
N ASP A 106 6.26 8.77 -65.57
CA ASP A 106 5.68 8.27 -64.32
C ASP A 106 5.30 6.80 -64.50
N ILE A 107 5.61 5.98 -63.50
CA ILE A 107 5.27 4.56 -63.49
C ILE A 107 3.76 4.41 -63.44
N THR A 108 3.17 3.80 -64.46
CA THR A 108 1.73 3.51 -64.53
C THR A 108 1.41 2.09 -64.12
N ARG A 109 2.35 1.16 -64.34
CA ARG A 109 2.21 -0.24 -63.99
C ARG A 109 3.57 -0.88 -63.74
N ALA A 110 3.67 -1.75 -62.76
CA ALA A 110 4.87 -2.56 -62.53
C ALA A 110 4.47 -3.99 -62.17
N ASP A 111 5.16 -4.98 -62.71
CA ASP A 111 4.94 -6.39 -62.39
C ASP A 111 6.27 -7.12 -62.48
N PHE A 112 6.94 -7.30 -61.36
CA PHE A 112 8.32 -7.79 -61.34
C PHE A 112 8.65 -8.67 -60.14
N ALA A 113 9.54 -9.64 -60.36
CA ALA A 113 10.05 -10.56 -59.35
C ALA A 113 11.47 -10.21 -58.94
N VAL A 114 11.84 -10.48 -57.69
CA VAL A 114 13.16 -10.19 -57.12
C VAL A 114 13.89 -11.48 -56.75
N GLY A 115 15.23 -11.42 -56.74
CA GLY A 115 16.09 -12.57 -56.44
C GLY A 115 16.17 -12.93 -54.95
N GLU A 116 17.16 -13.76 -54.61
CA GLU A 116 17.38 -14.31 -53.26
C GLU A 116 17.68 -13.24 -52.19
N ASN A 117 18.04 -12.02 -52.60
CA ASN A 117 18.35 -10.92 -51.68
C ASN A 117 17.16 -9.98 -51.43
N GLY A 118 16.04 -10.15 -52.15
CA GLY A 118 14.94 -9.17 -52.12
C GLY A 118 15.37 -7.83 -52.72
N GLY A 119 14.79 -6.73 -52.24
CA GLY A 119 15.22 -5.38 -52.62
C GLY A 119 14.32 -4.27 -52.08
N GLU A 120 14.85 -3.04 -52.06
CA GLU A 120 14.11 -1.81 -51.73
C GLU A 120 13.73 -1.06 -53.00
N TYR A 121 12.47 -0.64 -53.11
CA TYR A 121 11.94 0.03 -54.30
C TYR A 121 11.05 1.22 -53.94
N LEU A 122 10.93 2.16 -54.88
CA LEU A 122 10.09 3.34 -54.79
C LEU A 122 9.18 3.39 -56.01
N ILE A 123 7.86 3.38 -55.79
CA ILE A 123 6.85 3.51 -56.85
C ILE A 123 5.71 4.37 -56.31
N GLY A 124 5.25 5.36 -57.09
CA GLY A 124 4.07 6.16 -56.72
C GLY A 124 4.18 6.89 -55.37
N GLY A 125 5.40 7.27 -54.96
CA GLY A 125 5.64 7.91 -53.65
C GLY A 125 5.64 6.96 -52.44
N VAL A 126 5.54 5.65 -52.68
CA VAL A 126 5.62 4.61 -51.63
C VAL A 126 6.96 3.90 -51.71
N LYS A 127 7.71 3.94 -50.60
CA LYS A 127 8.98 3.20 -50.46
C LYS A 127 8.73 1.89 -49.72
N PHE A 128 9.21 0.78 -50.27
CA PHE A 128 8.96 -0.56 -49.71
C PHE A 128 10.11 -1.54 -49.94
N ASN A 129 10.23 -2.51 -49.04
CA ASN A 129 11.19 -3.62 -49.09
C ASN A 129 10.47 -4.92 -49.41
N LEU A 130 10.84 -5.53 -50.54
CA LEU A 130 10.33 -6.83 -50.96
C LEU A 130 11.15 -7.98 -50.33
N PRO A 131 10.49 -9.05 -49.85
CA PRO A 131 11.18 -10.25 -49.39
C PRO A 131 11.92 -10.96 -50.54
N PRO A 132 12.94 -11.78 -50.21
CA PRO A 132 13.57 -12.70 -51.17
C PRO A 132 12.59 -13.53 -51.99
N ASN A 133 12.92 -13.76 -53.27
CA ASN A 133 12.19 -14.66 -54.17
C ASN A 133 10.69 -14.33 -54.33
N SER A 134 10.33 -13.05 -54.20
CA SER A 134 8.95 -12.59 -54.22
C SER A 134 8.61 -11.80 -55.49
N ARG A 135 7.33 -11.48 -55.70
CA ARG A 135 6.85 -10.72 -56.86
C ARG A 135 5.83 -9.68 -56.42
N VAL A 136 5.99 -8.46 -56.91
CA VAL A 136 5.06 -7.34 -56.66
C VAL A 136 4.31 -6.96 -57.92
N TYR A 137 3.09 -6.50 -57.74
CA TYR A 137 2.28 -5.88 -58.79
C TYR A 137 1.84 -4.48 -58.37
N TYR A 138 1.88 -3.53 -59.29
CA TYR A 138 1.36 -2.19 -59.13
C TYR A 138 0.66 -1.75 -60.41
N ASP A 139 -0.43 -1.01 -60.27
CA ASP A 139 -1.12 -0.32 -61.35
C ASP A 139 -1.81 0.93 -60.81
N ASN A 140 -1.79 2.03 -61.56
CA ASN A 140 -2.34 3.32 -61.10
C ASN A 140 -3.84 3.28 -60.74
N GLU A 141 -4.63 2.40 -61.35
CA GLU A 141 -6.07 2.32 -61.06
C GLU A 141 -6.35 1.47 -59.82
N ASN A 142 -5.55 0.41 -59.62
CA ASN A 142 -5.85 -0.66 -58.66
C ASN A 142 -4.91 -0.66 -57.44
N GLY A 143 -3.82 0.10 -57.46
CA GLY A 143 -2.83 0.19 -56.40
C GLY A 143 -1.84 -0.99 -56.38
N PHE A 144 -1.30 -1.28 -55.19
CA PHE A 144 -0.29 -2.30 -54.97
C PHE A 144 -0.89 -3.65 -54.59
N ARG A 145 -0.37 -4.73 -55.18
CA ARG A 145 -0.47 -6.09 -54.64
C ARG A 145 0.90 -6.58 -54.24
N PHE A 146 1.13 -6.66 -52.94
CA PHE A 146 2.40 -7.01 -52.35
C PHE A 146 2.47 -8.49 -51.97
N PRO A 147 3.66 -9.11 -52.08
CA PRO A 147 3.89 -10.42 -51.53
C PRO A 147 3.94 -10.38 -49.99
N GLU A 148 3.78 -11.55 -49.38
CA GLU A 148 3.75 -11.69 -47.92
C GLU A 148 5.02 -11.16 -47.26
N GLY A 149 4.87 -10.38 -46.17
CA GLY A 149 6.00 -9.88 -45.38
C GLY A 149 6.69 -8.63 -45.94
N THR A 150 6.09 -7.98 -46.94
CA THR A 150 6.58 -6.70 -47.47
C THR A 150 6.54 -5.61 -46.39
N LYS A 151 7.62 -4.83 -46.28
CA LYS A 151 7.72 -3.70 -45.34
C LYS A 151 7.62 -2.37 -46.07
N ILE A 152 6.67 -1.51 -45.71
CA ILE A 152 6.49 -0.16 -46.24
C ILE A 152 7.26 0.81 -45.33
N THR A 153 8.34 1.38 -45.86
CA THR A 153 9.33 2.13 -45.06
C THR A 153 9.14 3.64 -45.12
N ASN A 154 8.40 4.18 -46.09
CA ASN A 154 8.11 5.61 -46.18
C ASN A 154 6.79 5.90 -46.93
N LEU A 155 5.98 6.80 -46.36
CA LEU A 155 4.71 7.31 -46.90
C LEU A 155 4.64 8.86 -46.96
N ASN A 156 5.72 9.57 -46.61
CA ASN A 156 5.71 11.03 -46.44
C ASN A 156 5.39 11.79 -47.73
N ASP A 157 5.83 11.27 -48.87
CA ASP A 157 5.57 11.89 -50.16
C ASP A 157 4.10 11.72 -50.59
N PHE A 158 3.41 10.70 -50.05
CA PHE A 158 2.00 10.41 -50.34
C PHE A 158 1.03 11.39 -49.65
N TYR A 159 1.22 11.69 -48.36
CA TYR A 159 0.31 12.55 -47.60
C TYR A 159 0.18 13.98 -48.16
N ASN A 160 1.15 14.42 -48.98
CA ASN A 160 1.15 15.73 -49.64
C ASN A 160 0.31 15.77 -50.92
N LEU A 161 -0.14 14.63 -51.45
CA LEU A 161 -0.74 14.52 -52.79
C LEU A 161 -2.27 14.43 -52.80
N ASN A 162 -2.96 14.36 -51.64
CA ASN A 162 -4.43 14.18 -51.54
C ASN A 162 -4.97 13.01 -52.39
N MET A 163 -4.15 11.99 -52.64
CA MET A 163 -4.53 10.80 -53.40
C MET A 163 -5.07 9.70 -52.47
N GLU A 164 -5.82 8.75 -53.03
CA GLU A 164 -6.15 7.49 -52.39
C GLU A 164 -5.32 6.38 -53.04
N LEU A 165 -4.76 5.48 -52.24
CA LEU A 165 -3.97 4.37 -52.75
C LEU A 165 -4.36 3.08 -52.05
N ASN A 166 -4.61 2.05 -52.88
CA ASN A 166 -4.99 0.73 -52.41
C ASN A 166 -3.74 -0.15 -52.27
N PHE A 167 -3.77 -0.98 -51.23
CA PHE A 167 -2.76 -1.97 -50.89
C PHE A 167 -3.48 -3.28 -50.64
N GLU A 168 -2.98 -4.36 -51.24
CA GLU A 168 -3.48 -5.71 -51.06
C GLU A 168 -2.31 -6.64 -50.78
N GLY A 169 -2.41 -7.45 -49.74
CA GLY A 169 -1.38 -8.43 -49.42
C GLY A 169 -1.51 -8.97 -48.00
N ASN A 170 -0.64 -9.93 -47.67
CA ASN A 170 -0.60 -10.54 -46.34
C ASN A 170 0.64 -10.07 -45.59
N ASN A 171 0.52 -9.89 -44.28
CA ASN A 171 1.60 -9.49 -43.37
C ASN A 171 2.35 -8.24 -43.88
N LEU A 172 1.60 -7.24 -44.36
CA LEU A 172 2.14 -5.97 -44.82
C LEU A 172 2.45 -5.11 -43.61
N ASN A 173 3.72 -4.77 -43.41
CA ASN A 173 4.18 -4.01 -42.25
C ASN A 173 4.42 -2.55 -42.61
N PHE A 174 3.62 -1.65 -42.05
CA PHE A 174 3.72 -0.20 -42.27
C PHE A 174 4.55 0.48 -41.17
N ILE A 175 5.15 1.63 -41.50
CA ILE A 175 6.01 2.46 -40.64
C ILE A 175 5.48 2.74 -39.22
N ASP A 176 4.16 2.79 -39.01
CA ASP A 176 3.52 3.06 -37.70
C ASP A 176 3.14 1.78 -36.93
N GLU A 177 3.85 0.68 -37.15
CA GLU A 177 3.60 -0.64 -36.56
C GLU A 177 2.20 -1.21 -36.88
N VAL A 178 1.58 -0.72 -37.96
CA VAL A 178 0.33 -1.29 -38.49
C VAL A 178 0.68 -2.47 -39.38
N ILE A 179 0.16 -3.65 -39.05
CA ILE A 179 0.35 -4.87 -39.84
C ILE A 179 -0.99 -5.26 -40.48
N VAL A 180 -1.04 -5.38 -41.80
CA VAL A 180 -2.29 -5.67 -42.55
C VAL A 180 -2.23 -7.04 -43.23
N ASN A 181 -3.33 -7.79 -43.09
CA ASN A 181 -3.67 -8.95 -43.91
C ASN A 181 -4.96 -8.67 -44.67
N GLY A 182 -4.88 -8.39 -45.96
CA GLY A 182 -6.03 -8.08 -46.82
C GLY A 182 -5.89 -6.73 -47.52
N LYS A 183 -7.01 -6.01 -47.64
CA LYS A 183 -7.10 -4.73 -48.34
C LYS A 183 -7.00 -3.55 -47.38
N LEU A 184 -6.10 -2.63 -47.70
CA LEU A 184 -5.96 -1.35 -47.03
C LEU A 184 -6.02 -0.23 -48.07
N LYS A 185 -6.75 0.83 -47.75
CA LYS A 185 -6.68 2.08 -48.49
C LYS A 185 -6.04 3.16 -47.62
N LEU A 186 -5.02 3.84 -48.13
CA LEU A 186 -4.46 5.02 -47.50
C LEU A 186 -5.22 6.25 -47.96
N THR A 187 -5.69 7.06 -47.00
CA THR A 187 -6.50 8.26 -47.25
C THR A 187 -5.93 9.46 -46.48
N LYS A 188 -6.49 10.66 -46.71
CA LYS A 188 -6.14 11.87 -45.94
C LYS A 188 -6.45 11.77 -44.43
N TYR A 189 -7.29 10.81 -44.01
CA TYR A 189 -7.70 10.61 -42.61
C TYR A 189 -6.82 9.59 -41.86
N GLY A 190 -6.01 8.82 -42.59
CA GLY A 190 -5.24 7.69 -42.06
C GLY A 190 -5.50 6.41 -42.86
N TYR A 191 -5.47 5.29 -42.14
CA TYR A 191 -5.53 3.94 -42.70
C TYR A 191 -6.97 3.43 -42.72
N LEU A 192 -7.50 3.14 -43.90
CA LEU A 192 -8.86 2.61 -44.09
C LEU A 192 -8.78 1.11 -44.36
N ILE A 193 -9.15 0.30 -43.37
CA ILE A 193 -9.11 -1.17 -43.44
C ILE A 193 -10.36 -1.65 -44.18
N GLY A 194 -10.16 -2.17 -45.40
CA GLY A 194 -11.21 -2.80 -46.19
C GLY A 194 -11.42 -4.26 -45.79
N GLU A 195 -11.66 -5.13 -46.77
CA GLU A 195 -11.78 -6.58 -46.54
C GLU A 195 -10.46 -7.16 -46.01
N GLY A 196 -10.47 -7.63 -44.76
CA GLY A 196 -9.29 -8.22 -44.11
C GLY A 196 -9.20 -7.97 -42.61
N GLU A 197 -7.97 -8.00 -42.10
CA GLU A 197 -7.64 -7.71 -40.71
C GLU A 197 -6.38 -6.83 -40.60
N ALA A 198 -6.31 -6.03 -39.56
CA ALA A 198 -5.15 -5.21 -39.25
C ALA A 198 -4.79 -5.28 -37.76
N THR A 199 -3.50 -5.33 -37.45
CA THR A 199 -2.98 -5.19 -36.10
C THR A 199 -2.47 -3.77 -35.89
N TYR A 200 -2.87 -3.12 -34.80
CA TYR A 200 -2.47 -1.77 -34.42
C TYR A 200 -2.46 -1.65 -32.90
N GLU A 201 -1.33 -1.26 -32.28
CA GLU A 201 -1.25 -0.99 -30.82
C GLU A 201 -1.74 -2.15 -29.95
N GLY A 202 -1.36 -3.39 -30.34
CA GLY A 202 -1.81 -4.60 -29.66
C GLY A 202 -3.31 -4.91 -29.82
N MET A 203 -3.99 -4.29 -30.80
CA MET A 203 -5.38 -4.58 -31.17
C MET A 203 -5.43 -5.20 -32.55
N LYS A 204 -6.20 -6.27 -32.71
CA LYS A 204 -6.54 -6.90 -34.00
C LYS A 204 -7.93 -6.48 -34.43
N ILE A 205 -7.99 -5.66 -35.47
CA ILE A 205 -9.20 -5.10 -36.07
C ILE A 205 -9.63 -6.04 -37.21
N LYS A 206 -10.87 -6.53 -37.18
CA LYS A 206 -11.40 -7.49 -38.15
C LYS A 206 -12.51 -6.86 -38.99
N ASN A 207 -12.35 -6.88 -40.30
CA ASN A 207 -13.38 -6.50 -41.26
C ASN A 207 -13.57 -7.62 -42.29
N LEU A 208 -14.07 -8.76 -41.80
CA LEU A 208 -14.11 -10.03 -42.55
C LEU A 208 -15.09 -10.04 -43.72
N PHE A 209 -16.06 -9.11 -43.75
CA PHE A 209 -17.11 -9.07 -44.78
C PHE A 209 -16.98 -7.87 -45.72
N GLY A 210 -16.08 -6.92 -45.45
CA GLY A 210 -15.81 -5.76 -46.31
C GLY A 210 -17.02 -4.87 -46.60
N VAL A 211 -18.06 -4.92 -45.75
CA VAL A 211 -19.33 -4.21 -46.01
C VAL A 211 -19.18 -2.71 -45.72
N ASN A 212 -18.40 -2.36 -44.69
CA ASN A 212 -18.05 -0.99 -44.38
C ASN A 212 -16.60 -0.96 -43.91
N ASP A 213 -15.81 -0.03 -44.44
CA ASP A 213 -14.40 0.08 -44.06
C ASP A 213 -14.24 0.62 -42.61
N VAL A 214 -13.13 0.27 -41.96
CA VAL A 214 -12.77 0.75 -40.62
C VAL A 214 -11.55 1.66 -40.70
N ALA A 215 -11.71 2.92 -40.33
CA ALA A 215 -10.64 3.92 -40.36
C ALA A 215 -9.86 3.95 -39.03
N ILE A 216 -8.55 3.73 -39.09
CA ILE A 216 -7.62 4.10 -38.03
C ILE A 216 -7.20 5.54 -38.30
N LEU A 217 -7.75 6.47 -37.52
CA LEU A 217 -7.53 7.90 -37.74
C LEU A 217 -6.12 8.31 -37.29
N LYS A 218 -5.35 8.92 -38.20
CA LYS A 218 -3.96 9.35 -37.99
C LYS A 218 -3.76 10.78 -38.51
N ASN A 219 -3.07 11.62 -37.75
CA ASN A 219 -2.69 13.01 -38.06
C ASN A 219 -3.85 14.02 -38.27
N ASN A 220 -3.66 15.28 -37.84
CA ASN A 220 -4.61 16.39 -38.01
C ASN A 220 -6.04 16.19 -37.43
N LEU A 221 -6.18 15.38 -36.37
CA LEU A 221 -7.46 15.08 -35.71
C LEU A 221 -8.22 16.34 -35.24
N ASP A 222 -7.50 17.40 -34.86
CA ASP A 222 -8.06 18.65 -34.33
C ASP A 222 -8.85 19.47 -35.36
N LYS A 223 -8.75 19.12 -36.65
CA LYS A 223 -9.39 19.83 -37.77
C LYS A 223 -10.55 19.07 -38.40
N LEU A 224 -10.79 17.82 -38.00
CA LEU A 224 -11.88 17.01 -38.53
C LEU A 224 -13.18 17.35 -37.81
N LYS A 225 -14.20 17.78 -38.56
CA LYS A 225 -15.54 17.91 -37.99
C LYS A 225 -16.15 16.52 -37.87
N GLU A 226 -16.95 16.30 -36.84
CA GLU A 226 -17.64 15.02 -36.62
C GLU A 226 -18.51 14.62 -37.82
N GLU A 227 -19.06 15.62 -38.53
CA GLU A 227 -19.77 15.45 -39.81
C GLU A 227 -18.93 14.74 -40.88
N ASP A 228 -17.62 15.05 -40.97
CA ASP A 228 -16.71 14.54 -42.01
C ASP A 228 -16.38 13.04 -41.86
N ILE A 229 -16.64 12.47 -40.68
CA ILE A 229 -16.33 11.07 -40.34
C ILE A 229 -17.56 10.31 -39.81
N SER A 230 -18.73 10.94 -39.80
CA SER A 230 -19.98 10.38 -39.26
C SER A 230 -20.48 9.15 -40.03
N GLU A 231 -20.11 9.03 -41.31
CA GLU A 231 -20.44 7.89 -42.16
C GLU A 231 -19.42 6.75 -42.05
N LEU A 232 -18.27 7.00 -41.40
CA LEU A 232 -17.19 6.03 -41.26
C LEU A 232 -17.30 5.26 -39.94
N ASN A 233 -16.88 3.99 -39.97
CA ASN A 233 -16.47 3.31 -38.75
C ASN A 233 -15.05 3.74 -38.42
N TRP A 234 -14.78 4.23 -37.22
CA TRP A 234 -13.45 4.73 -36.90
C TRP A 234 -12.97 4.40 -35.49
N ILE A 235 -11.64 4.35 -35.39
CA ILE A 235 -10.87 4.14 -34.17
C ILE A 235 -9.90 5.31 -34.01
N ARG A 236 -9.89 5.94 -32.84
CA ARG A 236 -9.02 7.08 -32.50
C ARG A 236 -8.29 6.83 -31.19
N LYS A 237 -7.00 7.16 -31.16
CA LYS A 237 -6.17 7.20 -29.94
C LYS A 237 -5.70 8.62 -29.70
N ASP A 238 -5.92 9.14 -28.51
CA ASP A 238 -5.41 10.45 -28.07
C ASP A 238 -4.76 10.35 -26.67
N SER A 239 -4.37 11.49 -26.08
CA SER A 239 -3.78 11.52 -24.74
C SER A 239 -4.75 11.16 -23.61
N LYS A 240 -6.07 11.10 -23.89
CA LYS A 240 -7.14 10.81 -22.93
C LYS A 240 -7.61 9.36 -23.01
N GLY A 241 -7.30 8.63 -24.07
CA GLY A 241 -7.58 7.20 -24.20
C GLY A 241 -7.83 6.72 -25.63
N LEU A 242 -8.63 5.65 -25.73
CA LEU A 242 -9.09 5.08 -27.00
C LEU A 242 -10.58 5.40 -27.21
N GLU A 243 -10.96 5.71 -28.44
CA GLU A 243 -12.35 5.95 -28.82
C GLU A 243 -12.71 5.18 -30.08
N PHE A 244 -13.92 4.62 -30.06
CA PHE A 244 -14.50 3.84 -31.13
C PHE A 244 -15.86 4.43 -31.47
N SER A 245 -16.18 4.51 -32.77
CA SER A 245 -17.50 4.93 -33.25
C SER A 245 -17.85 4.14 -34.50
N SER A 246 -18.95 3.40 -34.44
CA SER A 246 -19.54 2.80 -35.63
C SER A 246 -20.39 3.82 -36.38
N SER A 247 -20.57 3.63 -37.69
CA SER A 247 -21.57 4.38 -38.46
C SER A 247 -22.96 3.76 -38.26
N SER A 248 -24.03 4.47 -38.67
CA SER A 248 -25.42 4.05 -38.45
C SER A 248 -25.80 2.69 -39.05
N THR A 249 -25.01 2.18 -40.00
CA THR A 249 -25.18 0.85 -40.64
C THR A 249 -23.92 0.01 -40.56
N GLY A 250 -22.93 0.45 -39.77
CA GLY A 250 -21.60 -0.11 -39.71
C GLY A 250 -21.33 -0.90 -38.43
N SER A 251 -20.21 -1.60 -38.44
CA SER A 251 -19.76 -2.43 -37.33
C SER A 251 -18.25 -2.34 -37.17
N ILE A 252 -17.78 -2.27 -35.94
CA ILE A 252 -16.36 -2.35 -35.59
C ILE A 252 -16.15 -3.62 -34.77
N PHE A 253 -15.21 -4.46 -35.18
CA PHE A 253 -14.79 -5.65 -34.44
C PHE A 253 -13.31 -5.54 -34.06
N VAL A 254 -13.02 -5.59 -32.77
CA VAL A 254 -11.67 -5.44 -32.23
C VAL A 254 -11.40 -6.54 -31.23
N GLU A 255 -10.26 -7.22 -31.36
CA GLU A 255 -9.72 -8.18 -30.40
C GLU A 255 -8.45 -7.58 -29.79
N PHE A 256 -8.37 -7.47 -28.46
CA PHE A 256 -7.14 -7.04 -27.79
C PHE A 256 -6.22 -8.24 -27.61
N LEU A 257 -4.99 -8.11 -28.10
CA LEU A 257 -4.00 -9.18 -28.10
C LEU A 257 -3.32 -9.33 -26.73
N GLU A 258 -2.72 -10.50 -26.49
CA GLU A 258 -1.89 -10.77 -25.31
C GLU A 258 -0.79 -9.72 -25.15
N GLY A 259 -0.59 -9.24 -23.93
CA GLY A 259 0.44 -8.23 -23.63
C GLY A 259 0.07 -6.81 -24.07
N ASN A 260 -1.21 -6.55 -24.38
CA ASN A 260 -1.67 -5.20 -24.70
C ASN A 260 -1.46 -4.26 -23.50
N ASP A 261 -0.52 -3.31 -23.62
CA ASP A 261 -0.16 -2.35 -22.54
C ASP A 261 -1.28 -1.36 -22.20
N ILE A 262 -2.21 -1.11 -23.13
CA ILE A 262 -3.31 -0.17 -22.92
C ILE A 262 -4.26 -0.76 -21.87
N LEU A 263 -4.63 -2.04 -22.00
CA LEU A 263 -5.62 -2.71 -21.15
C LEU A 263 -5.04 -3.79 -20.21
N ASN A 264 -3.74 -4.06 -20.27
CA ASN A 264 -3.05 -5.08 -19.48
C ASN A 264 -3.66 -6.49 -19.66
N VAL A 265 -3.85 -6.92 -20.90
CA VAL A 265 -4.42 -8.23 -21.24
C VAL A 265 -3.37 -9.32 -20.95
N GLY A 266 -3.68 -10.19 -19.99
CA GLY A 266 -2.78 -11.26 -19.55
C GLY A 266 -2.59 -12.38 -20.59
N LYS A 267 -1.60 -13.24 -20.33
CA LYS A 267 -1.32 -14.45 -21.10
C LYS A 267 -2.55 -15.36 -21.12
N ASN A 268 -3.17 -15.52 -22.29
CA ASN A 268 -4.45 -16.21 -22.55
C ASN A 268 -5.76 -15.47 -22.23
N GLY A 269 -5.73 -14.19 -21.84
CA GLY A 269 -6.96 -13.40 -21.67
C GLY A 269 -7.58 -13.03 -23.03
N LYS A 270 -8.91 -13.12 -23.14
CA LYS A 270 -9.66 -12.75 -24.34
C LYS A 270 -10.52 -11.52 -24.07
N LEU A 271 -10.25 -10.42 -24.76
CA LEU A 271 -11.11 -9.24 -24.75
C LEU A 271 -11.46 -8.84 -26.18
N GLU A 272 -12.72 -8.97 -26.55
CA GLU A 272 -13.26 -8.57 -27.85
C GLU A 272 -14.36 -7.53 -27.70
N LEU A 273 -14.38 -6.57 -28.62
CA LEU A 273 -15.41 -5.54 -28.73
C LEU A 273 -16.07 -5.65 -30.09
N ARG A 274 -17.39 -5.57 -30.10
CA ARG A 274 -18.19 -5.36 -31.31
C ARG A 274 -19.11 -4.17 -31.08
N ILE A 275 -18.99 -3.14 -31.90
CA ILE A 275 -19.75 -1.88 -31.78
C ILE A 275 -20.50 -1.68 -33.08
N ASP A 276 -21.83 -1.64 -33.01
CA ASP A 276 -22.71 -1.66 -34.19
C ASP A 276 -23.64 -0.43 -34.26
N ASN A 277 -24.02 -0.07 -35.50
CA ASN A 277 -25.13 0.80 -35.88
C ASN A 277 -25.18 2.20 -35.22
N GLY A 278 -24.04 2.83 -35.00
CA GLY A 278 -23.93 4.23 -34.54
C GLY A 278 -23.44 4.38 -33.10
N ASP A 279 -23.27 3.27 -32.38
CA ASP A 279 -22.76 3.29 -31.02
C ASP A 279 -21.33 3.79 -30.94
N LYS A 280 -21.02 4.41 -29.80
CA LYS A 280 -19.67 4.88 -29.45
C LYS A 280 -19.23 4.29 -28.12
N LEU A 281 -17.94 3.99 -28.04
CA LEU A 281 -17.31 3.51 -26.82
C LEU A 281 -16.01 4.28 -26.60
N LYS A 282 -15.85 4.87 -25.42
CA LYS A 282 -14.62 5.55 -25.01
C LYS A 282 -13.97 4.82 -23.86
N ILE A 283 -12.73 4.41 -24.04
CA ILE A 283 -11.92 3.70 -23.05
C ILE A 283 -10.87 4.66 -22.50
N SER A 284 -10.95 4.93 -21.20
CA SER A 284 -10.01 5.78 -20.47
C SER A 284 -9.26 5.00 -19.39
N LYS A 285 -7.99 5.33 -19.17
CA LYS A 285 -7.14 4.70 -18.15
C LYS A 285 -6.80 5.74 -17.07
N PHE A 286 -7.31 5.52 -15.87
CA PHE A 286 -6.92 6.29 -14.67
C PHE A 286 -6.14 5.36 -13.75
N SER A 287 -4.83 5.61 -13.55
CA SER A 287 -3.93 4.97 -12.55
C SER A 287 -4.39 3.65 -11.88
N GLY A 288 -4.84 2.66 -12.66
CA GLY A 288 -5.73 1.58 -12.18
C GLY A 288 -6.59 0.91 -13.27
N VAL A 289 -7.78 0.42 -12.90
CA VAL A 289 -8.71 -0.38 -13.73
C VAL A 289 -9.28 0.42 -14.93
N PRO A 290 -9.23 -0.09 -16.17
CA PRO A 290 -9.82 0.56 -17.35
C PRO A 290 -11.30 0.91 -17.21
N ARG A 291 -11.68 2.10 -17.71
CA ARG A 291 -13.07 2.61 -17.67
C ARG A 291 -13.64 2.81 -19.06
N PHE A 292 -14.75 2.12 -19.34
CA PHE A 292 -15.46 2.07 -20.61
C PHE A 292 -16.71 2.94 -20.51
N ASN A 293 -16.70 4.07 -21.21
CA ASN A 293 -17.84 4.98 -21.29
C ASN A 293 -18.61 4.68 -22.56
N TYR A 294 -19.78 4.07 -22.42
CA TYR A 294 -20.66 3.70 -23.52
C TYR A 294 -21.63 4.86 -23.83
N VAL A 295 -21.75 5.21 -25.12
CA VAL A 295 -22.70 6.20 -25.62
C VAL A 295 -23.60 5.55 -26.67
N PRO A 296 -24.88 5.29 -26.36
CA PRO A 296 -25.78 4.58 -27.24
C PRO A 296 -26.28 5.45 -28.40
N SER A 297 -26.64 4.79 -29.49
CA SER A 297 -27.38 5.34 -30.62
C SER A 297 -28.78 4.72 -30.70
N GLU A 298 -29.64 5.19 -31.62
CA GLU A 298 -31.05 4.76 -31.65
C GLU A 298 -31.25 3.28 -31.95
N ASN A 299 -30.41 2.69 -32.81
CA ASN A 299 -30.46 1.28 -33.21
C ASN A 299 -29.14 0.53 -32.92
N GLY A 300 -28.24 1.15 -32.15
CA GLY A 300 -26.92 0.62 -31.90
C GLY A 300 -26.89 -0.40 -30.77
N VAL A 301 -25.92 -1.30 -30.89
CA VAL A 301 -25.64 -2.34 -29.91
C VAL A 301 -24.13 -2.47 -29.76
N THR A 302 -23.67 -2.54 -28.52
CA THR A 302 -22.26 -2.79 -28.20
C THR A 302 -22.12 -4.09 -27.43
N ASN A 303 -21.35 -5.02 -27.98
CA ASN A 303 -21.03 -6.32 -27.39
C ASN A 303 -19.58 -6.31 -26.87
N ILE A 304 -19.42 -6.62 -25.59
CA ILE A 304 -18.13 -6.75 -24.91
C ILE A 304 -17.98 -8.21 -24.48
N VAL A 305 -17.04 -8.91 -25.12
CA VAL A 305 -16.68 -10.28 -24.74
C VAL A 305 -15.40 -10.22 -23.93
N ASN A 306 -15.46 -10.60 -22.67
CA ASN A 306 -14.32 -10.64 -21.76
C ASN A 306 -14.20 -12.04 -21.18
N ASP A 307 -13.45 -12.89 -21.87
CA ASP A 307 -13.45 -14.35 -21.73
C ASP A 307 -14.86 -14.96 -21.82
N GLY A 308 -15.29 -15.71 -20.81
CA GLY A 308 -16.56 -16.44 -20.77
C GLY A 308 -17.78 -15.56 -20.53
N LEU A 309 -17.59 -14.25 -20.45
CA LEU A 309 -18.62 -13.25 -20.22
C LEU A 309 -18.88 -12.47 -21.52
N VAL A 310 -20.14 -12.46 -21.96
CA VAL A 310 -20.62 -11.62 -23.06
C VAL A 310 -21.60 -10.61 -22.48
N LEU A 311 -21.29 -9.33 -22.61
CA LEU A 311 -22.14 -8.22 -22.21
C LEU A 311 -22.61 -7.47 -23.45
N GLU A 312 -23.91 -7.49 -23.69
CA GLU A 312 -24.57 -6.70 -24.73
C GLU A 312 -25.17 -5.42 -24.12
N LEU A 313 -24.95 -4.25 -24.72
CA LEU A 313 -25.44 -2.94 -24.27
C LEU A 313 -26.24 -2.26 -25.39
N ASP A 314 -27.38 -1.66 -25.03
CA ASP A 314 -28.24 -0.89 -25.93
C ASP A 314 -28.78 0.42 -25.31
N LYS A 315 -29.47 1.25 -26.12
CA LYS A 315 -30.09 2.52 -25.70
C LYS A 315 -31.17 2.39 -24.62
N GLY A 316 -31.80 1.23 -24.49
CA GLY A 316 -32.85 0.99 -23.50
C GLY A 316 -32.30 0.73 -22.10
N GLY A 317 -30.98 0.78 -21.91
CA GLY A 317 -30.31 0.35 -20.68
C GLY A 317 -30.40 -1.16 -20.46
N LYS A 318 -30.92 -1.91 -21.45
CA LYS A 318 -30.99 -3.37 -21.36
C LYS A 318 -29.57 -3.90 -21.56
N HIS A 319 -29.11 -4.62 -20.56
CA HIS A 319 -27.88 -5.39 -20.64
C HIS A 319 -28.21 -6.87 -20.60
N HIS A 320 -27.88 -7.60 -21.65
CA HIS A 320 -27.92 -9.05 -21.65
C HIS A 320 -26.54 -9.57 -21.30
N VAL A 321 -26.47 -10.36 -20.24
CA VAL A 321 -25.25 -11.08 -19.86
C VAL A 321 -25.46 -12.54 -20.26
N ASP A 322 -24.76 -12.97 -21.30
CA ASP A 322 -24.64 -14.39 -21.62
C ASP A 322 -23.29 -14.90 -21.08
N ILE A 323 -23.35 -15.99 -20.34
CA ILE A 323 -22.17 -16.69 -19.88
C ILE A 323 -22.09 -17.95 -20.72
N SER A 324 -21.13 -17.98 -21.64
CA SER A 324 -20.90 -19.18 -22.44
C SER A 324 -20.64 -20.35 -21.49
N PRO A 325 -21.33 -21.51 -21.65
CA PRO A 325 -21.11 -22.66 -20.80
C PRO A 325 -19.65 -23.08 -20.94
N VAL A 326 -18.89 -22.82 -19.87
CA VAL A 326 -17.46 -23.12 -19.82
C VAL A 326 -17.29 -24.62 -20.00
N THR A 327 -16.64 -25.06 -21.08
CA THR A 327 -16.43 -26.49 -21.29
C THR A 327 -15.29 -27.00 -20.42
N LEU A 328 -15.30 -28.30 -20.13
CA LEU A 328 -14.23 -29.02 -19.44
C LEU A 328 -12.81 -28.65 -19.90
N LYS A 329 -12.65 -28.46 -21.21
CA LYS A 329 -11.37 -28.24 -21.89
C LYS A 329 -10.90 -26.79 -21.74
N ASP A 330 -11.83 -25.87 -21.49
CA ASP A 330 -11.55 -24.45 -21.26
C ASP A 330 -11.09 -24.20 -19.81
N LEU A 331 -11.44 -25.08 -18.88
CA LEU A 331 -11.00 -25.03 -17.49
C LEU A 331 -9.62 -25.66 -17.25
N SER A 332 -9.14 -26.55 -18.12
CA SER A 332 -7.83 -27.22 -17.98
C SER A 332 -6.66 -26.42 -18.57
N LEU A 333 -6.93 -25.33 -19.28
CA LEU A 333 -5.94 -24.43 -19.89
C LEU A 333 -6.05 -23.05 -19.23
N ASP A 334 -4.95 -22.29 -19.16
CA ASP A 334 -4.80 -20.96 -18.54
C ASP A 334 -5.72 -19.83 -19.06
N LYS A 335 -6.84 -20.14 -19.71
CA LYS A 335 -7.70 -19.31 -20.56
C LYS A 335 -8.75 -18.41 -19.87
N TYR A 336 -8.71 -18.22 -18.55
CA TYR A 336 -9.67 -17.34 -17.87
C TYR A 336 -8.95 -16.40 -16.92
N ALA A 337 -8.60 -15.23 -17.44
CA ALA A 337 -8.09 -14.10 -16.68
C ALA A 337 -8.75 -12.85 -17.26
N ALA A 338 -10.04 -12.69 -16.97
CA ALA A 338 -10.83 -11.58 -17.48
C ALA A 338 -10.13 -10.26 -17.13
N VAL A 339 -10.14 -9.32 -18.07
CA VAL A 339 -9.57 -7.99 -17.84
C VAL A 339 -10.47 -7.27 -16.85
N PRO A 340 -9.98 -6.79 -15.68
CA PRO A 340 -10.80 -5.99 -14.79
C PRO A 340 -11.24 -4.73 -15.54
N VAL A 341 -12.54 -4.43 -15.58
CA VAL A 341 -13.07 -3.24 -16.27
C VAL A 341 -14.24 -2.63 -15.50
N ILE A 342 -14.38 -1.31 -15.62
CA ILE A 342 -15.52 -0.55 -15.14
C ILE A 342 -16.26 0.00 -16.35
N ILE A 343 -17.58 -0.19 -16.42
CA ILE A 343 -18.41 0.25 -17.55
C ILE A 343 -19.47 1.22 -17.03
N GLU A 344 -19.56 2.38 -17.70
CA GLU A 344 -20.47 3.48 -17.37
C GLU A 344 -21.20 3.98 -18.62
N SER A 345 -22.41 4.50 -18.44
CA SER A 345 -23.18 5.17 -19.49
C SER A 345 -24.24 6.07 -18.87
N ASP A 346 -24.69 7.09 -19.62
CA ASP A 346 -25.82 7.93 -19.23
C ASP A 346 -27.17 7.20 -19.29
N VAL A 347 -27.25 6.08 -20.03
CA VAL A 347 -28.45 5.23 -20.11
C VAL A 347 -28.41 4.04 -19.16
N LEU A 348 -27.33 3.86 -18.42
CA LEU A 348 -27.23 2.83 -17.39
C LEU A 348 -27.58 3.45 -16.03
N ASP A 349 -28.50 2.79 -15.32
CA ASP A 349 -28.85 3.16 -13.94
C ASP A 349 -27.75 2.75 -12.92
N GLU A 350 -26.78 1.94 -13.36
CA GLU A 350 -25.74 1.31 -12.52
C GLU A 350 -24.35 1.39 -13.18
N GLU A 351 -23.29 1.47 -12.37
CA GLU A 351 -21.91 1.24 -12.81
C GLU A 351 -21.65 -0.29 -12.82
N ILE A 352 -21.21 -0.86 -13.95
CA ILE A 352 -20.91 -2.29 -14.07
C ILE A 352 -19.42 -2.52 -13.83
N ARG A 353 -19.07 -3.41 -12.90
CA ARG A 353 -17.67 -3.79 -12.61
C ARG A 353 -17.42 -5.26 -12.92
N ILE A 354 -16.37 -5.54 -13.67
CA ILE A 354 -15.88 -6.90 -13.94
C ILE A 354 -14.53 -7.07 -13.23
N ASN A 355 -14.37 -8.13 -12.43
CA ASN A 355 -13.12 -8.43 -11.74
C ASN A 355 -12.21 -9.39 -12.55
N SER A 356 -11.00 -9.65 -12.04
CA SER A 356 -10.01 -10.54 -12.67
C SER A 356 -10.41 -12.02 -12.74
N ARG A 357 -11.51 -12.42 -12.09
CA ARG A 357 -12.07 -13.78 -12.11
C ARG A 357 -13.26 -13.90 -13.06
N GLY A 358 -13.59 -12.86 -13.82
CA GLY A 358 -14.76 -12.81 -14.69
C GLY A 358 -16.08 -12.70 -13.92
N SER A 359 -16.04 -12.38 -12.62
CA SER A 359 -17.25 -12.14 -11.82
C SER A 359 -17.76 -10.71 -12.05
N LEU A 360 -19.07 -10.59 -12.32
CA LEU A 360 -19.73 -9.32 -12.59
C LEU A 360 -20.42 -8.79 -11.33
N TYR A 361 -20.08 -7.56 -10.92
CA TYR A 361 -20.74 -6.85 -9.83
C TYR A 361 -21.39 -5.58 -10.40
N GLY A 362 -22.71 -5.47 -10.29
CA GLY A 362 -23.41 -4.20 -10.50
C GLY A 362 -23.29 -3.34 -9.24
N VAL A 363 -23.04 -2.04 -9.38
CA VAL A 363 -23.12 -1.08 -8.28
C VAL A 363 -24.18 -0.05 -8.63
N LEU A 364 -25.30 -0.06 -7.90
CA LEU A 364 -26.30 1.00 -7.93
C LEU A 364 -25.69 2.26 -7.33
N VAL A 365 -25.38 3.24 -8.19
CA VAL A 365 -25.05 4.58 -7.74
C VAL A 365 -26.34 5.38 -7.80
N ASP A 366 -27.08 5.40 -6.69
CA ASP A 366 -28.26 6.25 -6.58
C ASP A 366 -27.82 7.72 -6.70
N LYS A 367 -28.17 8.38 -7.81
CA LYS A 367 -27.80 9.78 -8.08
C LYS A 367 -28.61 10.76 -7.22
N ILE A 368 -29.57 10.27 -6.43
CA ILE A 368 -30.34 11.04 -5.47
C ILE A 368 -29.69 10.81 -4.09
N ASP A 369 -29.05 11.84 -3.53
CA ASP A 369 -28.46 11.91 -2.18
C ASP A 369 -27.08 11.27 -1.93
N GLY A 370 -26.35 10.82 -2.96
CA GLY A 370 -24.90 10.54 -2.84
C GLY A 370 -24.53 9.35 -1.94
N LYS A 371 -25.50 8.49 -1.58
CA LYS A 371 -25.23 7.22 -0.90
C LYS A 371 -25.09 6.09 -1.92
N LYS A 372 -23.90 5.48 -1.98
CA LYS A 372 -23.65 4.25 -2.73
C LYS A 372 -24.36 3.07 -2.05
N VAL A 373 -25.15 2.32 -2.82
CA VAL A 373 -25.73 1.05 -2.38
C VAL A 373 -25.15 -0.06 -3.27
N GLU A 374 -24.28 -0.90 -2.70
CA GLU A 374 -23.79 -2.09 -3.42
C GLU A 374 -24.92 -3.11 -3.53
N LYS A 375 -25.33 -3.45 -4.76
CA LYS A 375 -26.29 -4.53 -5.03
C LYS A 375 -25.62 -5.56 -5.93
N ILE A 376 -25.29 -6.71 -5.37
CA ILE A 376 -24.75 -7.84 -6.13
C ILE A 376 -25.87 -8.39 -7.03
N VAL A 377 -25.80 -8.18 -8.34
CA VAL A 377 -26.83 -8.67 -9.28
C VAL A 377 -26.50 -10.03 -9.90
N TYR A 378 -25.23 -10.47 -9.92
CA TYR A 378 -24.87 -11.78 -10.48
C TYR A 378 -23.75 -12.47 -9.69
N ASP A 379 -24.10 -13.20 -8.64
CA ASP A 379 -23.23 -14.29 -8.15
C ASP A 379 -23.39 -15.44 -9.15
N LEU A 380 -22.41 -15.59 -10.05
CA LEU A 380 -22.38 -16.65 -11.05
C LEU A 380 -22.43 -17.99 -10.32
N GLU A 381 -23.59 -18.64 -10.27
CA GLU A 381 -23.67 -20.07 -9.96
C GLU A 381 -22.84 -20.81 -11.01
N ASN A 382 -21.61 -21.09 -10.58
CA ASN A 382 -20.49 -21.67 -11.30
C ASN A 382 -20.94 -22.68 -12.39
N PRO A 383 -20.53 -22.55 -13.67
CA PRO A 383 -20.87 -23.49 -14.76
C PRO A 383 -20.63 -24.98 -14.45
N ILE A 384 -19.82 -25.27 -13.43
CA ILE A 384 -19.56 -26.59 -12.86
C ILE A 384 -20.84 -27.22 -12.25
N MET A 385 -21.79 -26.40 -11.78
CA MET A 385 -23.05 -26.81 -11.17
C MET A 385 -24.06 -27.41 -12.17
N SER A 386 -23.85 -27.21 -13.48
CA SER A 386 -24.74 -27.72 -14.55
C SER A 386 -24.23 -28.98 -15.25
N LEU A 387 -23.03 -29.47 -14.90
CA LEU A 387 -22.44 -30.69 -15.47
C LEU A 387 -23.11 -31.96 -14.90
N LYS A 388 -23.36 -32.95 -15.77
CA LYS A 388 -23.86 -34.27 -15.34
C LYS A 388 -22.76 -35.08 -14.66
N THR A 389 -23.13 -35.99 -13.76
CA THR A 389 -22.19 -36.85 -13.00
C THR A 389 -21.20 -37.60 -13.89
N GLU A 390 -21.63 -38.03 -15.08
CA GLU A 390 -20.78 -38.72 -16.06
C GLU A 390 -19.74 -37.77 -16.70
N GLU A 391 -20.11 -36.53 -16.96
CA GLU A 391 -19.24 -35.48 -17.50
C GLU A 391 -18.22 -35.02 -16.44
N LEU A 392 -18.66 -34.93 -15.18
CA LEU A 392 -17.80 -34.69 -14.02
C LEU A 392 -16.80 -35.85 -13.82
N ASN A 393 -17.22 -37.11 -13.94
CA ASN A 393 -16.33 -38.27 -13.85
C ASN A 393 -15.32 -38.33 -15.01
N GLY A 394 -15.72 -37.89 -16.21
CA GLY A 394 -14.82 -37.67 -17.34
C GLY A 394 -13.78 -36.58 -17.09
N LEU A 395 -14.20 -35.45 -16.50
CA LEU A 395 -13.35 -34.33 -16.04
C LEU A 395 -12.28 -34.83 -15.08
N MET A 396 -12.70 -35.65 -14.11
CA MET A 396 -11.82 -36.21 -13.10
C MET A 396 -10.86 -37.27 -13.64
N SER A 397 -11.26 -38.02 -14.66
CA SER A 397 -10.38 -39.01 -15.31
C SER A 397 -9.32 -38.31 -16.17
N SER A 398 -9.70 -37.26 -16.89
CA SER A 398 -8.78 -36.41 -17.67
C SER A 398 -7.78 -35.65 -16.79
N LEU A 399 -8.25 -35.06 -15.68
CA LEU A 399 -7.36 -34.45 -14.67
C LEU A 399 -6.41 -35.49 -14.06
N LYS A 400 -6.88 -36.70 -13.75
CA LYS A 400 -6.03 -37.79 -13.21
C LYS A 400 -4.92 -38.23 -14.17
N GLU A 401 -5.12 -38.12 -15.49
CA GLU A 401 -4.12 -38.46 -16.50
C GLU A 401 -3.14 -37.31 -16.79
N ASN A 402 -3.62 -36.06 -16.91
CA ASN A 402 -2.80 -34.91 -17.33
C ASN A 402 -1.94 -34.30 -16.21
N ILE A 403 -2.31 -34.53 -14.95
CA ILE A 403 -1.60 -34.04 -13.77
C ILE A 403 -0.15 -34.56 -13.68
N LYS A 404 0.23 -35.60 -14.43
CA LYS A 404 1.61 -36.13 -14.46
C LYS A 404 2.55 -35.43 -15.44
N GLU A 405 2.05 -34.70 -16.44
CA GLU A 405 2.89 -34.25 -17.56
C GLU A 405 3.31 -32.77 -17.51
N GLU A 406 2.60 -31.88 -16.81
CA GLU A 406 2.85 -30.43 -16.95
C GLU A 406 3.42 -29.70 -15.72
N GLY A 407 3.53 -30.31 -14.54
CA GLY A 407 4.30 -29.75 -13.41
C GLY A 407 3.98 -28.29 -13.02
N SER A 408 2.78 -27.78 -13.31
CA SER A 408 2.42 -26.38 -13.05
C SER A 408 1.49 -26.26 -11.83
N LEU A 409 1.78 -25.26 -10.98
CA LEU A 409 1.01 -24.91 -9.78
C LEU A 409 -0.49 -24.66 -10.08
N ASP A 410 -0.80 -24.23 -11.30
CA ASP A 410 -2.13 -23.84 -11.73
C ASP A 410 -3.05 -25.05 -11.98
N SER A 411 -2.49 -26.18 -12.42
CA SER A 411 -3.23 -27.44 -12.63
C SER A 411 -3.71 -28.04 -11.30
N ALA A 412 -2.87 -28.00 -10.26
CA ALA A 412 -3.19 -28.47 -8.92
C ALA A 412 -4.20 -27.54 -8.22
N PHE A 413 -4.07 -26.23 -8.44
CA PHE A 413 -5.01 -25.23 -7.97
C PHE A 413 -6.41 -25.42 -8.55
N ARG A 414 -6.53 -25.64 -9.87
CA ARG A 414 -7.80 -25.93 -10.54
C ARG A 414 -8.43 -27.22 -10.03
N ALA A 415 -7.66 -28.30 -9.90
CA ALA A 415 -8.13 -29.57 -9.36
C ALA A 415 -8.69 -29.44 -7.92
N SER A 416 -8.09 -28.57 -7.08
CA SER A 416 -8.58 -28.29 -5.72
C SER A 416 -9.94 -27.58 -5.69
N GLN A 417 -10.22 -26.69 -6.66
CA GLN A 417 -11.51 -26.00 -6.77
C GLN A 417 -12.63 -26.91 -7.30
N PHE A 418 -12.33 -27.81 -8.24
CA PHE A 418 -13.27 -28.83 -8.70
C PHE A 418 -13.64 -29.82 -7.61
N PHE A 419 -12.66 -30.23 -6.80
CA PHE A 419 -12.88 -31.08 -5.64
C PHE A 419 -13.84 -30.44 -4.63
N LEU A 420 -13.61 -29.17 -4.30
CA LEU A 420 -14.46 -28.35 -3.42
C LEU A 420 -15.93 -28.24 -3.88
N LEU A 421 -16.16 -28.22 -5.19
CA LEU A 421 -17.50 -28.09 -5.77
C LEU A 421 -18.24 -29.43 -5.87
N GLY A 422 -17.54 -30.52 -6.17
CA GLY A 422 -18.13 -31.86 -6.18
C GLY A 422 -18.44 -32.42 -4.78
N THR A 423 -17.68 -32.03 -3.77
CA THR A 423 -17.94 -32.38 -2.36
C THR A 423 -19.14 -31.65 -1.77
N LYS A 424 -19.35 -30.36 -2.14
CA LYS A 424 -20.53 -29.56 -1.72
C LYS A 424 -21.87 -30.17 -2.16
N ASN A 425 -21.87 -31.02 -3.19
CA ASN A 425 -23.06 -31.66 -3.77
C ASN A 425 -23.09 -33.19 -3.57
N ASN A 426 -22.26 -33.76 -2.68
CA ASN A 426 -22.23 -35.20 -2.34
C ASN A 426 -21.96 -36.18 -3.49
N TYR A 427 -21.26 -35.76 -4.55
CA TYR A 427 -20.97 -36.64 -5.70
C TYR A 427 -19.84 -37.65 -5.47
N PHE A 428 -19.09 -37.53 -4.37
CA PHE A 428 -17.94 -38.39 -4.06
C PHE A 428 -18.07 -39.08 -2.70
N THR A 429 -17.54 -40.29 -2.60
CA THR A 429 -17.32 -40.93 -1.30
C THR A 429 -16.06 -40.38 -0.63
N THR A 430 -16.01 -40.42 0.70
CA THR A 430 -14.86 -39.97 1.51
C THR A 430 -13.52 -40.60 1.08
N SER A 431 -13.56 -41.86 0.64
CA SER A 431 -12.39 -42.58 0.14
C SER A 431 -11.86 -41.99 -1.17
N GLU A 432 -12.77 -41.68 -2.10
CA GLU A 432 -12.41 -41.07 -3.39
C GLU A 432 -11.89 -39.65 -3.21
N SER A 433 -12.46 -38.91 -2.25
CA SER A 433 -11.96 -37.60 -1.84
C SER A 433 -10.53 -37.65 -1.32
N ILE A 434 -10.21 -38.62 -0.46
CA ILE A 434 -8.86 -38.78 0.11
C ILE A 434 -7.84 -39.23 -0.96
N ASP A 435 -8.21 -40.16 -1.86
CA ASP A 435 -7.30 -40.61 -2.92
C ASP A 435 -6.97 -39.49 -3.93
N LEU A 436 -7.95 -38.63 -4.21
CA LEU A 436 -7.78 -37.48 -5.09
C LEU A 436 -6.90 -36.40 -4.47
N VAL A 437 -7.12 -36.05 -3.19
CA VAL A 437 -6.27 -35.11 -2.45
C VAL A 437 -4.82 -35.60 -2.43
N LYS A 438 -4.60 -36.90 -2.17
CA LYS A 438 -3.26 -37.50 -2.21
C LYS A 438 -2.59 -37.32 -3.57
N LYS A 439 -3.34 -37.50 -4.67
CA LYS A 439 -2.80 -37.33 -6.02
C LYS A 439 -2.48 -35.88 -6.32
N ILE A 440 -3.39 -34.93 -6.07
CA ILE A 440 -3.18 -33.48 -6.28
C ILE A 440 -1.90 -33.01 -5.59
N VAL A 441 -1.69 -33.45 -4.34
CA VAL A 441 -0.51 -33.13 -3.52
C VAL A 441 0.77 -33.81 -4.05
N GLN A 442 0.67 -35.04 -4.56
CA GLN A 442 1.83 -35.77 -5.11
C GLN A 442 2.31 -35.24 -6.45
N SER A 443 1.42 -34.63 -7.22
CA SER A 443 1.69 -34.23 -8.60
C SER A 443 1.99 -32.75 -8.79
N SER A 444 1.59 -31.89 -7.84
CA SER A 444 1.91 -30.46 -7.91
C SER A 444 3.41 -30.19 -7.81
N GLY A 445 4.21 -31.14 -7.30
CA GLY A 445 5.67 -31.03 -7.13
C GLY A 445 6.09 -29.99 -6.08
N GLU A 446 5.30 -28.94 -5.92
CA GLU A 446 5.36 -27.93 -4.88
C GLU A 446 4.15 -28.03 -3.96
N TYR A 447 4.44 -27.99 -2.67
CA TYR A 447 3.48 -27.88 -1.60
C TYR A 447 3.20 -26.40 -1.30
N SER A 448 2.72 -25.64 -2.29
CA SER A 448 2.44 -24.22 -2.08
C SER A 448 1.24 -24.01 -1.16
N ASP A 449 1.30 -22.92 -0.40
CA ASP A 449 0.35 -22.53 0.64
C ASP A 449 -1.10 -22.51 0.15
N HIS A 450 -1.27 -22.08 -1.10
CA HIS A 450 -2.56 -21.88 -1.71
C HIS A 450 -3.31 -23.19 -2.01
N VAL A 451 -2.59 -24.27 -2.34
CA VAL A 451 -3.17 -25.60 -2.61
C VAL A 451 -3.60 -26.26 -1.30
N LEU A 452 -2.74 -26.14 -0.29
CA LEU A 452 -2.99 -26.64 1.05
C LEU A 452 -4.23 -25.96 1.68
N HIS A 453 -4.37 -24.62 1.55
CA HIS A 453 -5.46 -23.87 2.19
C HIS A 453 -6.84 -24.18 1.58
N LYS A 454 -6.88 -24.48 0.29
CA LYS A 454 -8.11 -24.88 -0.40
C LYS A 454 -8.50 -26.33 -0.12
N VAL A 455 -7.53 -27.24 0.00
CA VAL A 455 -7.78 -28.62 0.44
C VAL A 455 -8.37 -28.64 1.86
N LYS A 456 -7.81 -27.85 2.79
CA LYS A 456 -8.35 -27.63 4.15
C LYS A 456 -9.77 -27.08 4.12
N SER A 457 -10.04 -26.01 3.37
CA SER A 457 -11.39 -25.45 3.24
C SER A 457 -12.42 -26.46 2.71
N GLY A 458 -12.01 -27.40 1.86
CA GLY A 458 -12.89 -28.45 1.35
C GLY A 458 -13.14 -29.59 2.33
N LEU A 459 -12.13 -29.96 3.11
CA LEU A 459 -12.26 -30.95 4.18
C LEU A 459 -13.06 -30.41 5.37
N ASP A 460 -12.85 -29.14 5.74
CA ASP A 460 -13.58 -28.48 6.84
C ASP A 460 -15.08 -28.37 6.52
N LYS A 461 -15.46 -28.15 5.25
CA LYS A 461 -16.86 -28.18 4.80
C LYS A 461 -17.46 -29.60 4.78
N LEU A 462 -16.69 -30.63 4.43
CA LEU A 462 -17.12 -32.03 4.53
C LEU A 462 -17.36 -32.48 5.99
N SER A 463 -16.66 -31.88 6.96
CA SER A 463 -16.85 -32.19 8.39
C SER A 463 -18.19 -31.68 8.96
N ASN A 464 -18.76 -30.62 8.36
CA ASN A 464 -20.06 -30.07 8.74
C ASN A 464 -21.24 -30.95 8.25
N ASP A 465 -21.04 -31.73 7.19
CA ASP A 465 -22.05 -32.64 6.62
C ASP A 465 -21.84 -34.09 7.07
N ASN A 466 -21.88 -34.39 8.38
CA ASN A 466 -21.99 -35.76 8.96
C ASN A 466 -21.07 -36.88 8.40
N VAL A 467 -20.02 -36.57 7.64
CA VAL A 467 -19.09 -37.55 7.07
C VAL A 467 -17.87 -37.62 7.99
N LYS A 468 -17.76 -38.69 8.79
CA LYS A 468 -16.59 -38.97 9.63
C LYS A 468 -15.36 -39.25 8.77
N ILE A 469 -14.56 -38.23 8.50
CA ILE A 469 -13.20 -38.37 7.97
C ILE A 469 -12.33 -38.91 9.11
N SER A 470 -11.53 -39.96 8.84
CA SER A 470 -10.52 -40.44 9.79
C SER A 470 -9.29 -39.53 9.71
N TYR A 471 -9.24 -38.48 10.54
CA TYR A 471 -8.13 -37.54 10.60
C TYR A 471 -6.80 -38.22 10.94
N GLU A 472 -6.81 -39.32 11.69
CA GLU A 472 -5.64 -40.12 12.06
C GLU A 472 -4.77 -40.56 10.86
N LYS A 473 -5.41 -41.01 9.76
CA LYS A 473 -4.69 -41.46 8.55
C LYS A 473 -4.16 -40.30 7.72
N PHE A 474 -4.82 -39.16 7.78
CA PHE A 474 -4.42 -37.96 7.07
C PHE A 474 -3.23 -37.30 7.78
N SER A 475 -3.26 -37.21 9.11
CA SER A 475 -2.15 -36.71 9.93
C SER A 475 -0.88 -37.57 9.80
N HIS A 476 -1.01 -38.89 9.81
CA HIS A 476 0.14 -39.80 9.57
C HIS A 476 0.74 -39.64 8.16
N PHE A 477 -0.08 -39.36 7.14
CA PHE A 477 0.39 -39.13 5.78
C PHE A 477 1.17 -37.82 5.65
N THR A 478 0.67 -36.72 6.25
CA THR A 478 1.35 -35.42 6.29
C THR A 478 2.70 -35.54 6.99
N LEU A 479 2.74 -36.17 8.17
CA LEU A 479 3.97 -36.38 8.97
C LEU A 479 5.03 -37.22 8.25
N LYS A 480 4.64 -38.23 7.47
CA LYS A 480 5.58 -39.11 6.77
C LYS A 480 6.28 -38.44 5.58
N ASN A 481 5.67 -37.41 4.99
CA ASN A 481 6.17 -36.77 3.77
C ASN A 481 6.83 -35.40 4.03
N LEU A 482 6.92 -34.97 5.29
CA LEU A 482 7.44 -33.66 5.71
C LEU A 482 8.91 -33.41 5.36
N HIS A 483 9.72 -34.46 5.24
CA HIS A 483 11.12 -34.36 4.83
C HIS A 483 11.34 -33.97 3.37
N ASN A 484 10.27 -33.99 2.54
CA ASN A 484 10.33 -33.64 1.13
C ASN A 484 9.92 -32.19 0.84
N PHE A 485 9.67 -31.38 1.89
CA PHE A 485 9.33 -29.97 1.77
C PHE A 485 10.63 -29.15 1.86
N ASP A 486 11.04 -28.55 0.75
CA ASP A 486 12.19 -27.64 0.69
C ASP A 486 11.67 -26.22 1.03
N PHE A 487 11.87 -25.79 2.28
CA PHE A 487 11.44 -24.47 2.76
C PHE A 487 12.44 -23.41 2.23
N LYS A 488 12.04 -22.63 1.23
CA LYS A 488 12.85 -21.51 0.72
C LYS A 488 12.18 -20.19 1.04
N TYR A 489 12.92 -19.37 1.79
CA TYR A 489 12.62 -18.02 2.24
C TYR A 489 11.85 -17.16 1.23
N GLY A 490 10.61 -16.81 1.60
CA GLY A 490 9.81 -15.76 0.98
C GLY A 490 8.37 -16.22 0.76
N ASP A 491 7.45 -15.69 1.58
CA ASP A 491 5.98 -15.81 1.47
C ASP A 491 5.28 -17.06 2.07
N ASP A 492 5.80 -17.60 3.18
CA ASP A 492 5.35 -18.87 3.83
C ASP A 492 4.27 -18.74 4.95
N LEU A 493 3.41 -17.71 4.97
CA LEU A 493 2.35 -17.57 6.02
C LEU A 493 1.13 -18.52 5.82
N ASP A 494 0.75 -18.83 4.58
CA ASP A 494 -0.49 -19.57 4.31
C ASP A 494 -0.32 -21.12 4.46
N LYS A 495 0.90 -21.68 4.42
CA LYS A 495 1.26 -23.13 4.49
C LYS A 495 1.08 -23.65 5.91
N PHE A 496 1.53 -22.86 6.88
CA PHE A 496 1.48 -23.21 8.30
C PHE A 496 0.03 -23.27 8.80
N ASP A 497 -0.84 -22.39 8.33
CA ASP A 497 -2.26 -22.33 8.70
C ASP A 497 -3.08 -23.57 8.29
N VAL A 498 -2.61 -24.28 7.27
CA VAL A 498 -3.25 -25.51 6.78
C VAL A 498 -2.84 -26.69 7.60
N ILE A 499 -1.54 -26.82 7.80
CA ILE A 499 -0.95 -27.84 8.66
C ILE A 499 -1.49 -27.67 10.09
N TYR A 500 -1.68 -26.43 10.54
CA TYR A 500 -2.31 -26.05 11.80
C TYR A 500 -3.74 -26.57 11.96
N SER A 501 -4.66 -26.33 11.01
CA SER A 501 -6.04 -26.87 11.11
C SER A 501 -6.09 -28.39 11.11
N VAL A 502 -5.28 -29.02 10.28
CA VAL A 502 -5.23 -30.47 10.14
C VAL A 502 -4.77 -31.12 11.45
N LEU A 503 -3.76 -30.54 12.10
CA LEU A 503 -3.25 -31.00 13.40
C LEU A 503 -4.22 -30.65 14.55
N ASN A 504 -4.84 -29.47 14.53
CA ASN A 504 -5.79 -29.03 15.57
C ASN A 504 -7.09 -29.86 15.55
N ASN A 505 -7.56 -30.27 14.36
CA ASN A 505 -8.66 -31.22 14.21
C ASN A 505 -8.26 -32.64 14.61
N GLY A 506 -7.02 -33.08 14.32
CA GLY A 506 -6.48 -34.34 14.84
C GLY A 506 -6.33 -34.37 16.37
N LEU A 507 -5.94 -33.25 16.98
CA LEU A 507 -5.81 -33.02 18.43
C LEU A 507 -7.15 -33.09 19.16
N LYS A 508 -8.22 -32.58 18.54
CA LYS A 508 -9.58 -32.72 19.08
C LYS A 508 -10.03 -34.19 19.12
N GLU A 509 -9.46 -35.04 18.28
CA GLU A 509 -9.82 -36.46 18.18
C GLU A 509 -8.86 -37.42 18.92
N ASN A 510 -7.62 -37.04 19.26
CA ASN A 510 -6.64 -37.95 19.87
C ASN A 510 -5.66 -37.32 20.89
N LYS A 511 -5.31 -38.07 21.95
CA LYS A 511 -4.59 -37.60 23.16
C LYS A 511 -3.06 -37.87 23.18
N ASP A 512 -2.37 -37.97 22.05
CA ASP A 512 -0.95 -38.36 22.05
C ASP A 512 0.01 -37.17 21.83
N PHE A 513 0.44 -36.57 22.95
CA PHE A 513 1.22 -35.32 22.99
C PHE A 513 2.67 -35.45 22.48
N ASN A 514 3.26 -36.65 22.51
CA ASN A 514 4.68 -36.85 22.16
C ASN A 514 4.97 -36.67 20.66
N LEU A 515 3.97 -36.93 19.81
CA LEU A 515 4.07 -36.76 18.35
C LEU A 515 4.08 -35.28 17.94
N ILE A 516 3.49 -34.42 18.76
CA ILE A 516 3.39 -32.98 18.53
C ILE A 516 4.70 -32.30 18.93
N GLU A 517 5.30 -32.74 20.04
CA GLU A 517 6.61 -32.27 20.50
C GLU A 517 7.71 -32.50 19.45
N ASP A 518 7.79 -33.72 18.89
CA ASP A 518 8.82 -34.08 17.90
C ASP A 518 8.63 -33.36 16.54
N PHE A 519 7.38 -33.04 16.19
CA PHE A 519 7.03 -32.26 15.00
C PHE A 519 7.34 -30.77 15.17
N SER A 520 6.97 -30.18 16.31
CA SER A 520 7.26 -28.78 16.67
C SER A 520 8.76 -28.52 16.63
N LEU A 521 9.55 -29.41 17.25
CA LEU A 521 11.01 -29.30 17.30
C LEU A 521 11.68 -29.40 15.92
N LYS A 522 11.05 -30.03 14.92
CA LYS A 522 11.57 -30.15 13.55
C LYS A 522 11.22 -28.94 12.68
N VAL A 523 9.99 -28.44 12.79
CA VAL A 523 9.54 -27.20 12.12
C VAL A 523 10.34 -25.99 12.59
N ILE A 524 10.56 -25.89 13.91
CA ILE A 524 11.28 -24.75 14.46
C ILE A 524 12.75 -24.76 14.00
N LYS A 525 13.35 -25.92 13.78
CA LYS A 525 14.70 -26.03 13.19
C LYS A 525 14.77 -25.62 11.72
N SER A 526 13.67 -25.62 10.97
CA SER A 526 13.64 -25.31 9.53
C SER A 526 13.21 -23.88 9.20
N ASP A 527 12.40 -23.23 10.03
CA ASP A 527 12.00 -21.82 9.81
C ASP A 527 11.76 -21.08 11.14
N PHE A 528 12.82 -20.50 11.69
CA PHE A 528 12.89 -19.95 13.06
C PHE A 528 12.24 -18.56 13.21
N ASN A 529 11.76 -17.92 12.12
CA ASN A 529 11.43 -16.49 12.09
C ASN A 529 9.94 -16.14 11.81
N SER A 530 9.03 -17.12 11.65
CA SER A 530 7.63 -16.84 11.26
C SER A 530 6.66 -16.69 12.44
N ARG A 531 5.78 -15.69 12.35
CA ARG A 531 4.64 -15.38 13.25
C ARG A 531 3.85 -16.61 13.71
N ASP A 532 3.58 -17.50 12.76
CA ASP A 532 2.64 -18.59 12.91
C ASP A 532 3.28 -19.80 13.62
N SER A 533 4.61 -19.93 13.55
CA SER A 533 5.36 -20.88 14.35
C SER A 533 5.29 -20.55 15.86
N VAL A 534 5.21 -19.26 16.19
CA VAL A 534 4.99 -18.77 17.56
C VAL A 534 3.54 -19.04 17.99
N LEU A 535 2.57 -18.76 17.12
CA LEU A 535 1.12 -19.04 17.30
C LEU A 535 0.80 -20.54 17.46
N PHE A 536 1.66 -21.43 16.92
CA PHE A 536 1.57 -22.87 17.11
C PHE A 536 1.90 -23.30 18.56
N LEU A 537 2.89 -22.66 19.19
CA LEU A 537 3.22 -22.88 20.61
C LEU A 537 2.09 -22.41 21.53
N THR A 538 1.35 -21.36 21.15
CA THR A 538 0.34 -20.72 22.01
C THR A 538 -0.93 -21.56 22.17
N ASN A 539 -1.40 -22.20 21.09
CA ASN A 539 -2.69 -22.93 21.08
C ASN A 539 -2.63 -24.35 21.68
N GLY A 540 -1.42 -24.92 21.84
CA GLY A 540 -1.22 -26.26 22.40
C GLY A 540 -1.15 -26.32 23.92
N ILE A 541 -0.92 -25.20 24.60
CA ILE A 541 -0.61 -25.15 26.04
C ILE A 541 -1.85 -24.71 26.82
N LYS A 542 -2.79 -25.65 27.01
CA LYS A 542 -4.03 -25.38 27.77
C LYS A 542 -3.86 -25.47 29.29
N GLU A 543 -2.80 -26.14 29.77
CA GLU A 543 -2.44 -26.27 31.20
C GLU A 543 -0.92 -26.35 31.37
N TYR A 544 -0.33 -25.72 32.41
CA TYR A 544 1.04 -26.01 32.84
C TYR A 544 1.02 -26.99 34.01
N ASN A 545 1.67 -28.14 33.84
CA ASN A 545 1.69 -29.21 34.84
C ASN A 545 3.10 -29.70 35.19
N GLY A 546 4.14 -28.97 34.78
CA GLY A 546 5.55 -29.33 35.00
C GLY A 546 6.11 -30.35 34.00
N ALA A 547 5.29 -31.18 33.36
CA ALA A 547 5.75 -32.13 32.33
C ALA A 547 5.95 -31.46 30.95
N ASN A 548 5.27 -30.34 30.70
CA ASN A 548 5.45 -29.50 29.52
C ASN A 548 6.43 -28.33 29.72
N PHE A 549 7.33 -28.48 30.71
CA PHE A 549 8.28 -27.45 31.11
C PHE A 549 9.23 -27.04 29.97
N GLU A 550 9.84 -27.99 29.25
CA GLU A 550 10.73 -27.66 28.13
C GLU A 550 9.95 -27.03 26.95
N SER A 551 8.69 -27.38 26.73
CA SER A 551 7.84 -26.74 25.70
C SER A 551 7.44 -25.30 26.07
N ILE A 552 7.17 -25.01 27.34
CA ILE A 552 6.92 -23.63 27.82
C ILE A 552 8.20 -22.82 27.87
N LYS A 553 9.32 -23.41 28.30
CA LYS A 553 10.63 -22.77 28.27
C LYS A 553 11.02 -22.43 26.84
N PHE A 554 10.82 -23.35 25.90
CA PHE A 554 11.03 -23.10 24.48
C PHE A 554 10.05 -22.06 23.92
N GLY A 555 8.77 -22.10 24.33
CA GLY A 555 7.79 -21.07 24.01
C GLY A 555 8.14 -19.68 24.56
N ALA A 556 8.63 -19.60 25.79
CA ALA A 556 9.11 -18.38 26.41
C ALA A 556 10.41 -17.88 25.76
N GLU A 557 11.32 -18.79 25.34
CA GLU A 557 12.51 -18.48 24.55
C GLU A 557 12.16 -17.91 23.17
N VAL A 558 11.13 -18.45 22.52
CA VAL A 558 10.62 -17.98 21.23
C VAL A 558 9.86 -16.67 21.38
N VAL A 559 9.00 -16.52 22.40
CA VAL A 559 8.30 -15.25 22.68
C VAL A 559 9.29 -14.16 23.08
N GLY A 560 10.29 -14.47 23.90
CA GLY A 560 11.34 -13.50 24.23
C GLY A 560 12.19 -13.11 23.02
N ARG A 561 12.47 -14.02 22.07
CA ARG A 561 13.17 -13.68 20.82
C ARG A 561 12.31 -12.99 19.76
N TYR A 562 11.00 -13.23 19.74
CA TYR A 562 10.12 -12.89 18.61
C TYR A 562 8.76 -12.30 19.03
N SER A 563 8.67 -11.63 20.18
CA SER A 563 7.52 -10.77 20.55
C SER A 563 7.21 -9.67 19.51
N LEU A 564 8.01 -9.60 18.44
CA LEU A 564 7.99 -8.69 17.31
C LEU A 564 6.85 -8.90 16.32
N VAL A 565 5.99 -9.90 16.52
CA VAL A 565 4.90 -10.12 15.58
C VAL A 565 3.54 -9.74 16.19
N PRO A 566 2.78 -8.81 15.57
CA PRO A 566 1.41 -8.53 15.98
C PRO A 566 0.62 -9.85 16.14
N GLY A 567 -0.36 -10.00 17.03
CA GLY A 567 -1.07 -11.29 17.23
C GLY A 567 -0.42 -12.28 18.21
N VAL A 568 0.79 -12.02 18.71
CA VAL A 568 1.31 -12.67 19.95
C VAL A 568 0.46 -12.32 21.17
N THR A 569 -0.42 -11.31 21.07
CA THR A 569 -1.50 -11.03 22.03
C THR A 569 -2.32 -12.28 22.37
N ASP A 570 -2.49 -13.22 21.45
CA ASP A 570 -3.24 -14.47 21.68
C ASP A 570 -2.44 -15.51 22.51
N PHE A 571 -1.13 -15.31 22.74
CA PHE A 571 -0.36 -16.05 23.76
C PHE A 571 -0.81 -15.69 25.18
N LEU A 572 -1.31 -14.47 25.37
CA LEU A 572 -1.87 -14.00 26.64
C LEU A 572 -3.25 -14.61 26.91
N ASP A 573 -3.79 -15.41 25.97
CA ASP A 573 -4.97 -16.26 26.19
C ASP A 573 -4.60 -17.60 26.86
N LEU A 574 -3.36 -17.72 27.37
CA LEU A 574 -3.03 -18.64 28.46
C LEU A 574 -4.12 -18.51 29.53
N ARG A 575 -4.80 -19.60 29.87
CA ARG A 575 -5.59 -19.63 31.11
C ARG A 575 -4.58 -19.54 32.26
N TYR A 576 -4.25 -18.32 32.69
CA TYR A 576 -3.23 -18.07 33.72
C TYR A 576 -3.52 -18.82 35.02
N SER A 577 -4.79 -19.09 35.30
CA SER A 577 -5.26 -19.98 36.39
C SER A 577 -4.71 -21.41 36.30
N ASN A 578 -4.20 -21.83 35.14
CA ASN A 578 -3.58 -23.14 34.90
C ASN A 578 -2.03 -23.10 34.95
N ILE A 579 -1.40 -21.95 35.21
CA ILE A 579 0.06 -21.85 35.42
C ILE A 579 0.39 -22.20 36.87
N LYS A 580 0.69 -23.49 37.13
CA LYS A 580 1.01 -23.98 38.48
C LYS A 580 2.35 -23.50 39.05
N ASP A 581 3.37 -23.26 38.21
CA ASP A 581 4.67 -22.69 38.63
C ASP A 581 4.94 -21.36 37.93
N LYS A 582 4.28 -20.32 38.45
CA LYS A 582 4.39 -18.94 37.99
C LYS A 582 5.80 -18.36 38.15
N GLN A 583 6.53 -18.77 39.19
CA GLN A 583 7.89 -18.28 39.45
C GLN A 583 8.84 -18.75 38.36
N THR A 584 8.86 -20.06 38.07
CA THR A 584 9.75 -20.59 37.04
C THR A 584 9.38 -20.07 35.65
N PHE A 585 8.08 -19.94 35.33
CA PHE A 585 7.64 -19.30 34.09
C PHE A 585 8.20 -17.88 33.94
N GLY A 586 8.02 -17.02 34.94
CA GLY A 586 8.51 -15.64 34.86
C GLY A 586 10.05 -15.55 34.76
N LYS A 587 10.78 -16.47 35.41
CA LYS A 587 12.25 -16.54 35.30
C LYS A 587 12.69 -16.85 33.88
N GLU A 588 12.13 -17.88 33.25
CA GLU A 588 12.52 -18.28 31.90
C GLU A 588 12.14 -17.22 30.86
N TYR A 589 10.99 -16.56 31.03
CA TYR A 589 10.60 -15.42 30.20
C TYR A 589 11.61 -14.27 30.28
N ALA A 590 12.09 -13.92 31.49
CA ALA A 590 13.13 -12.92 31.65
C ALA A 590 14.46 -13.33 30.98
N LEU A 591 14.87 -14.59 31.09
CA LEU A 591 16.08 -15.09 30.42
C LEU A 591 15.98 -15.03 28.89
N ALA A 592 14.77 -15.14 28.36
CA ALA A 592 14.52 -14.99 26.93
C ALA A 592 14.59 -13.52 26.48
N LEU A 593 13.95 -12.60 27.23
CA LEU A 593 14.07 -11.16 26.99
C LEU A 593 15.53 -10.69 27.07
N ASN A 594 16.27 -11.17 28.08
CA ASN A 594 17.70 -10.88 28.22
C ASN A 594 18.49 -11.28 26.98
N ARG A 595 18.31 -12.51 26.49
CA ARG A 595 18.99 -12.97 25.26
C ARG A 595 18.63 -12.09 24.07
N TYR A 596 17.36 -11.73 23.91
CA TYR A 596 16.91 -10.90 22.81
C TYR A 596 17.55 -9.51 22.80
N PHE A 597 17.54 -8.79 23.92
CA PHE A 597 18.16 -7.46 24.00
C PHE A 597 19.69 -7.51 23.86
N ASN A 598 20.33 -8.62 24.23
CA ASN A 598 21.78 -8.81 24.08
C ASN A 598 22.20 -9.23 22.66
N ASP A 599 21.39 -10.03 21.96
CA ASP A 599 21.75 -10.62 20.66
C ASP A 599 21.42 -9.70 19.46
N LYS A 600 20.67 -8.61 19.66
CA LYS A 600 20.19 -7.74 18.58
C LYS A 600 21.13 -6.56 18.34
N ASP A 601 21.55 -6.39 17.09
CA ASP A 601 22.49 -5.32 16.68
C ASP A 601 21.95 -3.90 16.92
N SER A 602 20.63 -3.70 16.81
CA SER A 602 19.97 -2.43 17.17
C SER A 602 18.58 -2.67 17.73
N ILE A 603 18.32 -2.12 18.91
CA ILE A 603 16.98 -2.11 19.51
C ILE A 603 16.15 -1.02 18.82
N GLN A 604 14.89 -1.29 18.55
CA GLN A 604 13.91 -0.34 18.01
C GLN A 604 12.88 0.02 19.10
N LYS A 605 12.25 1.20 19.02
CA LYS A 605 11.21 1.63 20.00
C LYS A 605 10.08 0.60 20.14
N SER A 606 9.65 0.00 19.03
CA SER A 606 8.61 -1.04 19.01
C SER A 606 8.97 -2.27 19.86
N ASP A 607 10.26 -2.60 19.97
CA ASP A 607 10.71 -3.79 20.67
C ASP A 607 10.41 -3.70 22.17
N SER A 608 10.78 -2.58 22.78
CA SER A 608 10.53 -2.32 24.20
C SER A 608 9.06 -2.07 24.50
N GLN A 609 8.32 -1.40 23.60
CA GLN A 609 6.88 -1.19 23.77
C GLN A 609 6.11 -2.51 23.79
N MET A 610 6.45 -3.46 22.93
CA MET A 610 5.82 -4.79 22.91
C MET A 610 6.16 -5.60 24.17
N ALA A 611 7.43 -5.58 24.59
CA ALA A 611 7.82 -6.25 25.83
C ALA A 611 7.09 -5.66 27.04
N SER A 612 6.99 -4.33 27.12
CA SER A 612 6.24 -3.61 28.15
C SER A 612 4.77 -4.02 28.18
N TYR A 613 4.12 -3.98 27.03
CA TYR A 613 2.73 -4.40 26.87
C TYR A 613 2.52 -5.86 27.34
N ALA A 614 3.40 -6.78 26.97
CA ALA A 614 3.29 -8.18 27.39
C ALA A 614 3.42 -8.34 28.91
N LEU A 615 4.37 -7.64 29.55
CA LEU A 615 4.52 -7.65 31.00
C LEU A 615 3.26 -7.12 31.71
N ASP A 616 2.65 -6.07 31.17
CA ASP A 616 1.49 -5.43 31.78
C ASP A 616 0.20 -6.24 31.57
N GLN A 617 0.03 -6.87 30.41
CA GLN A 617 -1.08 -7.81 30.20
C GLN A 617 -0.96 -9.04 31.10
N MET A 618 0.25 -9.58 31.28
CA MET A 618 0.48 -10.66 32.24
C MET A 618 0.05 -10.25 33.66
N HIS A 619 0.34 -8.99 34.04
CA HIS A 619 -0.09 -8.46 35.33
C HIS A 619 -1.62 -8.34 35.43
N LEU A 620 -2.30 -7.76 34.44
CA LEU A 620 -3.76 -7.62 34.44
C LEU A 620 -4.44 -8.98 34.58
N VAL A 621 -4.05 -9.95 33.75
CA VAL A 621 -4.71 -11.26 33.74
C VAL A 621 -4.42 -12.08 35.01
N GLU A 622 -3.20 -12.00 35.57
CA GLU A 622 -2.89 -12.66 36.85
C GLU A 622 -3.66 -12.00 38.01
N SER A 623 -3.74 -10.67 38.03
CA SER A 623 -4.45 -9.90 39.04
C SER A 623 -5.94 -10.21 39.04
N ASP A 624 -6.58 -10.23 37.87
CA ASP A 624 -8.02 -10.48 37.72
C ASP A 624 -8.41 -11.91 38.14
N ASN A 625 -7.59 -12.91 37.81
CA ASN A 625 -7.89 -14.31 38.09
C ASN A 625 -7.52 -14.73 39.51
N ASP A 626 -6.32 -14.37 39.97
CA ASP A 626 -5.69 -14.96 41.16
C ASP A 626 -5.35 -13.93 42.25
N HIS A 627 -5.59 -12.63 42.01
CA HIS A 627 -5.23 -11.54 42.92
C HIS A 627 -3.75 -11.58 43.35
N SER A 628 -2.86 -12.03 42.45
CA SER A 628 -1.42 -12.17 42.67
C SER A 628 -0.62 -11.52 41.54
N ASP A 629 0.70 -11.36 41.75
CA ASP A 629 1.59 -10.70 40.80
C ASP A 629 2.95 -11.43 40.70
N ILE A 630 2.91 -12.76 40.81
CA ILE A 630 4.08 -13.62 40.95
C ILE A 630 4.86 -13.65 39.64
N ILE A 631 4.19 -13.66 38.49
CA ILE A 631 4.82 -13.76 37.17
C ILE A 631 5.66 -12.51 36.91
N ARG A 632 5.05 -11.31 36.96
CA ARG A 632 5.75 -10.04 36.74
C ARG A 632 6.91 -9.85 37.72
N ASN A 633 6.70 -10.14 39.01
CA ASN A 633 7.77 -10.08 40.01
C ASN A 633 8.94 -11.01 39.66
N SER A 634 8.64 -12.24 39.24
CA SER A 634 9.68 -13.20 38.84
C SER A 634 10.44 -12.71 37.60
N ILE A 635 9.73 -12.20 36.58
CA ILE A 635 10.35 -11.62 35.39
C ILE A 635 11.35 -10.54 35.78
N ILE A 636 10.87 -9.51 36.49
CA ILE A 636 11.68 -8.34 36.86
C ILE A 636 12.91 -8.72 37.69
N SER A 637 12.76 -9.68 38.61
CA SER A 637 13.88 -10.15 39.44
C SER A 637 14.97 -10.88 38.65
N ASN A 638 14.65 -11.41 37.46
CA ASN A 638 15.57 -12.17 36.61
C ASN A 638 16.00 -11.40 35.34
N LEU A 639 15.49 -10.18 35.10
CA LEU A 639 15.98 -9.32 34.01
C LEU A 639 17.42 -8.86 34.30
N ASP A 640 18.24 -8.85 33.26
CA ASP A 640 19.60 -8.31 33.31
C ASP A 640 19.60 -6.78 33.18
N ALA A 641 20.77 -6.18 33.38
CA ALA A 641 20.90 -4.73 33.39
C ALA A 641 20.64 -4.10 32.00
N ASN A 642 20.96 -4.82 30.92
CA ASN A 642 20.71 -4.40 29.54
C ASN A 642 19.20 -4.29 29.27
N SER A 643 18.46 -5.35 29.57
CA SER A 643 17.01 -5.41 29.36
C SER A 643 16.26 -4.38 30.20
N LYS A 644 16.67 -4.20 31.46
CA LYS A 644 16.11 -3.16 32.33
C LYS A 644 16.30 -1.76 31.76
N TYR A 645 17.49 -1.47 31.21
CA TYR A 645 17.79 -0.20 30.57
C TYR A 645 16.88 0.06 29.37
N TYR A 646 16.79 -0.87 28.41
CA TYR A 646 15.98 -0.67 27.20
C TYR A 646 14.47 -0.66 27.45
N LEU A 647 13.98 -1.37 28.47
CA LEU A 647 12.58 -1.30 28.87
C LEU A 647 12.22 0.08 29.45
N ILE A 648 13.10 0.66 30.27
CA ILE A 648 12.92 2.02 30.78
C ILE A 648 13.09 3.06 29.66
N ALA A 649 14.11 2.92 28.81
CA ALA A 649 14.44 3.95 27.81
C ALA A 649 13.39 4.12 26.70
N ASN A 650 12.41 3.24 26.61
CA ASN A 650 11.42 3.23 25.53
C ASN A 650 9.99 3.03 26.05
N SER A 651 9.71 3.46 27.28
CA SER A 651 8.39 3.40 27.91
C SER A 651 7.47 4.59 27.57
N GLU A 652 7.55 5.17 26.36
CA GLU A 652 6.73 6.33 25.90
C GLU A 652 5.53 5.92 25.00
N GLY A 653 4.34 6.51 25.21
CA GLY A 653 3.11 6.33 24.39
C GLY A 653 1.94 5.50 24.96
N ASN A 654 1.02 5.07 24.09
CA ASN A 654 -0.24 4.40 24.47
C ASN A 654 -0.13 2.94 24.93
N ASN A 655 1.04 2.33 24.77
CA ASN A 655 1.35 0.96 25.18
C ASN A 655 2.42 0.93 26.29
N ASN A 656 2.38 1.93 27.16
CA ASN A 656 3.42 2.17 28.15
C ASN A 656 3.48 1.10 29.21
N LEU A 657 4.74 0.80 29.58
CA LEU A 657 5.07 0.06 30.77
C LEU A 657 4.32 0.67 31.96
N PHE A 658 3.46 -0.13 32.59
CA PHE A 658 2.68 0.34 33.72
C PHE A 658 3.65 0.89 34.76
N THR A 659 3.28 2.02 35.33
CA THR A 659 3.85 2.58 36.55
C THR A 659 4.37 1.54 37.54
N SER A 660 3.51 0.59 37.92
CA SER A 660 3.85 -0.45 38.91
C SER A 660 4.90 -1.42 38.38
N THR A 661 4.97 -1.62 37.07
CA THR A 661 6.04 -2.34 36.37
C THR A 661 7.33 -1.50 36.37
N PHE A 662 7.24 -0.19 36.07
CA PHE A 662 8.39 0.73 36.00
C PHE A 662 9.09 0.80 37.34
N GLU A 663 8.36 1.07 38.42
CA GLU A 663 8.93 1.18 39.76
C GLU A 663 9.64 -0.11 40.18
N LYS A 664 9.08 -1.27 39.84
CA LYS A 664 9.72 -2.56 40.12
C LYS A 664 11.00 -2.77 39.31
N ILE A 665 10.98 -2.45 38.02
CA ILE A 665 12.17 -2.52 37.16
C ILE A 665 13.23 -1.55 37.69
N TYR A 666 12.89 -0.27 37.86
CA TYR A 666 13.78 0.77 38.34
C TYR A 666 14.36 0.42 39.72
N SER A 667 13.56 -0.03 40.67
CA SER A 667 14.03 -0.43 42.01
C SER A 667 14.99 -1.61 41.97
N SER A 668 14.91 -2.45 40.92
CA SER A 668 15.79 -3.59 40.72
C SER A 668 17.08 -3.28 39.92
N VAL A 669 17.25 -2.04 39.46
CA VAL A 669 18.50 -1.56 38.83
C VAL A 669 19.52 -1.24 39.93
N ASP A 670 20.77 -1.70 39.78
CA ASP A 670 21.85 -1.31 40.69
C ASP A 670 22.15 0.18 40.55
N LYS A 671 21.90 0.94 41.63
CA LYS A 671 22.04 2.40 41.66
C LYS A 671 23.47 2.88 41.90
N LYS A 672 24.48 2.00 41.96
CA LYS A 672 25.87 2.42 42.21
C LYS A 672 26.48 3.24 41.08
N ASP A 673 26.20 2.88 39.83
CA ASP A 673 26.77 3.53 38.65
C ASP A 673 25.85 3.35 37.42
N VAL A 674 24.75 4.10 37.40
CA VAL A 674 23.78 4.00 36.30
C VAL A 674 24.33 4.62 35.01
N SER A 675 25.13 5.68 35.08
CA SER A 675 25.73 6.27 33.87
C SER A 675 26.76 5.33 33.23
N GLY A 676 27.54 4.59 34.03
CA GLY A 676 28.39 3.51 33.56
C GLY A 676 27.60 2.37 32.90
N LEU A 677 26.45 2.00 33.48
CA LEU A 677 25.53 1.04 32.85
C LEU A 677 25.04 1.54 31.48
N MET A 678 24.57 2.78 31.39
CA MET A 678 24.09 3.39 30.14
C MET A 678 25.18 3.36 29.06
N LYS A 679 26.41 3.76 29.40
CA LYS A 679 27.56 3.76 28.48
C LYS A 679 28.00 2.35 28.05
N SER A 680 27.79 1.36 28.92
CA SER A 680 28.12 -0.04 28.63
C SER A 680 27.08 -0.72 27.74
N VAL A 681 25.81 -0.45 27.98
CA VAL A 681 24.69 -1.07 27.27
C VAL A 681 24.46 -0.40 25.92
N ASP A 682 24.51 0.93 25.90
CA ASP A 682 24.25 1.75 24.73
C ASP A 682 25.47 2.64 24.48
N PRO A 683 26.56 2.10 23.92
CA PRO A 683 27.83 2.81 23.77
C PRO A 683 27.74 3.97 22.75
N ASN A 684 26.78 3.93 21.83
CA ASN A 684 26.54 5.01 20.87
C ASN A 684 25.66 6.12 21.44
N GLY A 685 24.91 5.83 22.50
CA GLY A 685 24.03 6.79 23.18
C GLY A 685 22.72 7.05 22.44
N ASP A 686 22.24 6.10 21.65
CA ASP A 686 21.02 6.23 20.84
C ASP A 686 19.76 6.40 21.71
N TYR A 687 19.81 5.94 22.96
CA TYR A 687 18.71 5.91 23.91
C TYR A 687 18.98 6.68 25.22
N TRP A 688 20.16 7.26 25.40
CA TRP A 688 20.52 7.99 26.63
C TRP A 688 19.54 9.11 26.96
N LEU A 689 19.11 9.84 25.93
CA LEU A 689 18.18 10.95 26.07
C LEU A 689 16.82 10.47 26.58
N LYS A 690 16.25 9.46 25.91
CA LYS A 690 14.93 8.91 26.26
C LYS A 690 14.91 8.29 27.65
N PHE A 691 15.97 7.56 28.01
CA PHE A 691 16.11 7.05 29.38
C PHE A 691 16.10 8.21 30.40
N THR A 692 16.79 9.31 30.09
CA THR A 692 16.87 10.49 30.97
C THR A 692 15.52 11.21 31.09
N THR A 693 14.81 11.40 29.98
CA THR A 693 13.47 12.04 29.98
C THR A 693 12.45 11.19 30.73
N GLU A 694 12.45 9.87 30.54
CA GLU A 694 11.58 8.94 31.27
C GLU A 694 11.85 8.96 32.79
N LEU A 695 13.12 9.02 33.20
CA LEU A 695 13.45 9.18 34.62
C LEU A 695 13.01 10.53 35.17
N SER A 696 13.09 11.61 34.38
CA SER A 696 12.61 12.94 34.79
C SER A 696 11.09 12.93 34.95
N ALA A 697 10.36 12.34 33.99
CA ALA A 697 8.92 12.18 34.02
C ALA A 697 8.40 11.39 35.24
N ARG A 698 9.24 10.52 35.82
CA ARG A 698 8.90 9.72 37.01
C ARG A 698 9.52 10.29 38.30
N GLY A 699 10.14 11.47 38.25
CA GLY A 699 10.79 12.12 39.39
C GLY A 699 12.02 11.36 39.93
N LYS A 700 12.65 10.51 39.12
CA LYS A 700 13.78 9.64 39.51
C LYS A 700 15.15 10.15 39.03
N LEU A 701 15.18 11.16 38.16
CA LEU A 701 16.44 11.64 37.57
C LEU A 701 17.37 12.30 38.61
N SER A 702 16.83 13.06 39.56
CA SER A 702 17.60 13.77 40.59
C SER A 702 18.44 12.83 41.46
N GLU A 703 17.95 11.62 41.73
CA GLU A 703 18.68 10.56 42.45
C GLU A 703 19.96 10.15 41.70
N LEU A 704 19.86 10.02 40.37
CA LEU A 704 20.97 9.55 39.53
C LEU A 704 21.92 10.67 39.11
N TYR A 705 21.41 11.90 39.00
CA TYR A 705 22.17 13.07 38.56
C TYR A 705 23.47 13.25 39.36
N LYS A 706 23.44 12.95 40.66
CA LYS A 706 24.59 13.07 41.59
C LYS A 706 25.74 12.11 41.28
N GLN A 707 25.48 11.03 40.54
CA GLN A 707 26.48 10.01 40.24
C GLN A 707 27.47 10.47 39.17
N ASP A 708 26.99 11.22 38.17
CA ASP A 708 27.78 11.74 37.06
C ASP A 708 27.13 13.02 36.51
N SER A 709 27.29 14.12 37.25
CA SER A 709 26.60 15.38 36.94
C SER A 709 26.97 15.92 35.56
N LEU A 710 28.21 15.71 35.10
CA LEU A 710 28.65 16.13 33.78
C LEU A 710 27.91 15.40 32.66
N PHE A 711 27.73 14.08 32.81
CA PHE A 711 27.01 13.26 31.83
C PHE A 711 25.53 13.62 31.77
N TYR A 712 24.83 13.65 32.90
CA TYR A 712 23.40 13.97 32.92
C TYR A 712 23.14 15.44 32.56
N ARG A 713 24.01 16.38 32.93
CA ARG A 713 23.90 17.77 32.46
C ARG A 713 23.88 17.82 30.95
N LYS A 714 24.81 17.13 30.29
CA LYS A 714 24.88 17.10 28.84
C LYS A 714 23.57 16.56 28.25
N LEU A 715 23.03 15.47 28.79
CA LEU A 715 21.76 14.91 28.31
C LEU A 715 20.57 15.85 28.51
N ILE A 716 20.50 16.55 29.64
CA ILE A 716 19.46 17.58 29.86
C ILE A 716 19.64 18.73 28.86
N GLN A 717 20.86 19.19 28.64
CA GLN A 717 21.15 20.24 27.65
C GLN A 717 20.79 19.79 26.23
N ASP A 718 21.16 18.57 25.85
CA ASP A 718 20.83 17.96 24.55
C ASP A 718 19.31 17.80 24.39
N SER A 719 18.56 17.50 25.47
CA SER A 719 17.08 17.45 25.44
C SER A 719 16.43 18.78 25.12
N LEU A 720 17.11 19.87 25.48
CA LEU A 720 16.68 21.24 25.26
C LEU A 720 17.37 21.87 24.05
N ASP A 721 18.21 21.14 23.31
CA ASP A 721 18.85 21.58 22.08
C ASP A 721 18.17 20.95 20.85
N ASN A 722 16.85 21.12 20.77
CA ASN A 722 16.02 20.54 19.71
C ASN A 722 15.42 21.64 18.83
N TYR A 723 15.43 21.42 17.51
CA TYR A 723 14.82 22.32 16.53
C TYR A 723 13.30 22.18 16.43
N ASP A 724 12.73 21.07 16.93
CA ASP A 724 11.28 20.90 17.01
C ASP A 724 10.75 21.53 18.30
N GLU A 725 9.99 22.61 18.14
CA GLU A 725 9.40 23.38 19.24
C GLU A 725 8.45 22.55 20.11
N ASN A 726 7.76 21.55 19.56
CA ASN A 726 6.86 20.70 20.34
C ASN A 726 7.65 19.76 21.25
N ILE A 727 8.74 19.18 20.75
CA ILE A 727 9.64 18.33 21.55
C ILE A 727 10.34 19.17 22.61
N LEU A 728 10.78 20.39 22.27
CA LEU A 728 11.36 21.32 23.23
C LEU A 728 10.37 21.65 24.36
N PHE A 729 9.10 21.92 24.01
CA PHE A 729 8.05 22.16 24.99
C PHE A 729 7.85 20.95 25.90
N GLU A 730 7.72 19.75 25.32
CA GLU A 730 7.52 18.50 26.07
C GLU A 730 8.66 18.26 27.06
N ASN A 731 9.90 18.32 26.57
CA ASN A 731 11.09 18.16 27.40
C ASN A 731 11.18 19.23 28.49
N ALA A 732 10.82 20.49 28.22
CA ALA A 732 10.82 21.53 29.23
C ALA A 732 9.81 21.27 30.35
N VAL A 733 8.61 20.79 30.04
CA VAL A 733 7.62 20.40 31.05
C VAL A 733 8.14 19.23 31.88
N LEU A 734 8.66 18.17 31.25
CA LEU A 734 9.19 16.99 31.95
C LEU A 734 10.42 17.30 32.81
N MET A 735 11.22 18.29 32.44
CA MET A 735 12.44 18.70 33.15
C MET A 735 12.20 19.75 34.24
N THR A 736 11.00 20.34 34.32
CA THR A 736 10.70 21.46 35.23
C THR A 736 11.12 21.16 36.67
N GLU A 737 10.77 19.97 37.17
CA GLU A 737 11.11 19.58 38.54
C GLU A 737 12.60 19.30 38.74
N THR A 738 13.26 18.72 37.74
CA THR A 738 14.71 18.52 37.78
C THR A 738 15.43 19.87 37.89
N PHE A 739 14.97 20.89 37.15
CA PHE A 739 15.48 22.26 37.29
C PHE A 739 15.16 22.86 38.65
N GLN A 740 13.93 22.74 39.14
CA GLN A 740 13.55 23.23 40.48
C GLN A 740 14.41 22.59 41.58
N GLU A 741 14.61 21.28 41.54
CA GLU A 741 15.46 20.53 42.48
C GLU A 741 16.91 21.04 42.45
N ILE A 742 17.48 21.23 41.25
CA ILE A 742 18.86 21.74 41.10
C ILE A 742 18.97 23.20 41.61
N TYR A 743 17.98 24.04 41.34
CA TYR A 743 18.00 25.45 41.72
C TYR A 743 17.71 25.70 43.20
N ASN A 744 16.86 24.87 43.80
CA ASN A 744 16.48 24.96 45.22
C ASN A 744 17.50 24.29 46.15
N HIS A 745 18.27 23.32 45.64
CA HIS A 745 19.30 22.59 46.40
C HIS A 745 20.69 22.70 45.77
N PRO A 746 21.23 23.91 45.51
CA PRO A 746 22.53 24.09 44.84
C PRO A 746 23.69 23.45 45.61
N GLU A 747 23.57 23.29 46.93
CA GLU A 747 24.54 22.57 47.77
C GLU A 747 24.67 21.09 47.42
N ALA A 748 23.61 20.49 46.88
CA ALA A 748 23.60 19.10 46.44
C ALA A 748 24.12 18.92 45.00
N TYR A 749 24.22 20.02 44.23
CA TYR A 749 24.64 20.03 42.82
C TYR A 749 25.64 21.17 42.53
N PRO A 750 26.87 21.11 43.08
CA PRO A 750 27.81 22.23 43.01
C PRO A 750 28.17 22.65 41.57
N GLY A 751 27.95 23.93 41.24
CA GLY A 751 28.30 24.51 39.93
C GLY A 751 27.30 24.23 38.80
N GLU A 752 26.28 23.41 39.03
CA GLU A 752 25.30 23.03 38.01
C GLU A 752 24.31 24.16 37.73
N LYS A 753 23.98 24.94 38.77
CA LYS A 753 23.12 26.12 38.67
C LYS A 753 23.68 27.16 37.69
N GLU A 754 24.95 27.52 37.84
CA GLU A 754 25.64 28.45 36.92
C GLU A 754 25.71 27.87 35.49
N ALA A 755 25.99 26.58 35.35
CA ALA A 755 26.11 25.93 34.05
C ALA A 755 24.78 25.96 33.27
N PHE A 756 23.66 25.71 33.94
CA PHE A 756 22.33 25.80 33.32
C PHE A 756 21.91 27.24 33.05
N GLU A 757 22.23 28.20 33.92
CA GLU A 757 22.01 29.63 33.64
C GLU A 757 22.73 30.05 32.35
N GLU A 758 24.02 29.73 32.20
CA GLU A 758 24.78 30.08 31.00
C GLU A 758 24.22 29.43 29.73
N PHE A 759 23.85 28.15 29.81
CA PHE A 759 23.24 27.42 28.70
C PHE A 759 21.90 28.05 28.28
N LEU A 760 20.96 28.22 29.21
CA LEU A 760 19.63 28.76 28.93
C LEU A 760 19.71 30.19 28.40
N ILE A 761 20.61 31.02 28.92
CA ILE A 761 20.85 32.39 28.42
C ILE A 761 21.38 32.35 26.97
N SER A 762 22.28 31.43 26.67
CA SER A 762 22.79 31.26 25.31
C SER A 762 21.64 30.90 24.36
N LYS A 763 20.83 29.91 24.72
CA LYS A 763 19.68 29.45 23.91
C LYS A 763 18.61 30.51 23.76
N TYR A 764 18.27 31.22 24.83
CA TYR A 764 17.35 32.36 24.83
C TYR A 764 17.77 33.45 23.84
N LYS A 765 19.07 33.74 23.72
CA LYS A 765 19.60 34.76 22.80
C LYS A 765 19.68 34.30 21.36
N SER A 766 19.82 33.00 21.13
CA SER A 766 19.92 32.40 19.81
C SER A 766 18.60 31.81 19.29
N SER A 767 17.50 31.93 20.05
CA SER A 767 16.19 31.41 19.67
C SER A 767 15.68 32.11 18.40
N GLU A 768 15.09 31.35 17.48
CA GLU A 768 14.55 31.87 16.24
C GLU A 768 13.08 32.27 16.38
N THR A 769 12.35 31.62 17.29
CA THR A 769 10.93 31.90 17.55
C THR A 769 10.71 32.51 18.94
N ILE A 770 9.62 33.27 19.07
CA ILE A 770 9.18 33.83 20.36
C ILE A 770 8.77 32.72 21.34
N ASN A 771 8.33 31.57 20.83
CA ASN A 771 7.92 30.43 21.64
C ASN A 771 9.14 29.71 22.22
N GLU A 772 10.14 29.39 21.39
CA GLU A 772 11.42 28.84 21.87
C GLU A 772 12.01 29.75 22.95
N GLN A 773 12.06 31.04 22.67
CA GLN A 773 12.55 32.04 23.61
C GLN A 773 11.73 32.07 24.91
N GLY A 774 10.40 31.92 24.80
CA GLY A 774 9.47 31.76 25.90
C GLY A 774 9.71 30.49 26.74
N ILE A 775 10.06 29.36 26.12
CA ILE A 775 10.34 28.09 26.81
C ILE A 775 11.65 28.20 27.61
N TYR A 776 12.73 28.70 27.01
CA TYR A 776 13.99 28.87 27.73
C TYR A 776 13.89 29.91 28.85
N SER A 777 13.09 30.97 28.65
CA SER A 777 12.84 31.96 29.70
C SER A 777 12.00 31.39 30.85
N TYR A 778 11.03 30.52 30.57
CA TYR A 778 10.29 29.79 31.62
C TYR A 778 11.25 28.98 32.49
N LEU A 779 12.11 28.15 31.88
CA LEU A 779 13.09 27.35 32.64
C LEU A 779 14.08 28.22 33.42
N LEU A 780 14.54 29.33 32.84
CA LEU A 780 15.42 30.27 33.54
C LEU A 780 14.71 30.93 34.73
N ARG A 781 13.41 31.21 34.60
CA ARG A 781 12.57 31.82 35.63
C ARG A 781 12.32 30.92 36.85
N LEU A 782 12.48 29.60 36.72
CA LEU A 782 12.45 28.66 37.85
C LEU A 782 13.52 29.00 38.90
N ASN A 783 14.60 29.66 38.49
CA ASN A 783 15.67 30.09 39.38
C ASN A 783 15.34 31.43 40.04
N SER A 784 14.76 31.36 41.24
CA SER A 784 14.41 32.54 42.04
C SER A 784 15.61 33.34 42.56
N ASN A 785 16.82 32.75 42.59
CA ASN A 785 18.03 33.35 43.15
C ASN A 785 19.24 33.09 42.23
N PRO A 786 19.34 33.75 41.08
CA PRO A 786 20.42 33.51 40.11
C PRO A 786 21.83 33.74 40.69
N ASN A 787 22.80 32.93 40.27
CA ASN A 787 24.19 33.02 40.71
C ASN A 787 25.03 33.95 39.81
N THR A 788 24.60 34.20 38.56
CA THR A 788 25.32 35.07 37.63
C THR A 788 24.62 36.43 37.42
N GLN A 789 25.42 37.50 37.35
CA GLN A 789 24.92 38.86 37.02
C GLN A 789 24.21 38.90 35.66
N LYS A 790 24.60 38.03 34.72
CA LYS A 790 23.97 37.91 33.41
C LYS A 790 22.54 37.36 33.54
N ALA A 791 22.35 36.31 34.34
CA ALA A 791 21.03 35.76 34.63
C ALA A 791 20.16 36.79 35.35
N GLU A 792 20.69 37.46 36.40
CA GLU A 792 19.98 38.55 37.09
C GLU A 792 19.49 39.65 36.16
N ASN A 793 20.30 40.04 35.17
CA ASN A 793 19.92 41.12 34.25
C ASN A 793 18.80 40.67 33.31
N ILE A 794 18.89 39.47 32.74
CA ILE A 794 17.83 38.94 31.86
C ILE A 794 16.54 38.72 32.66
N LEU A 795 16.64 38.16 33.87
CA LEU A 795 15.52 37.98 34.79
C LEU A 795 14.90 39.30 35.29
N LYS A 796 15.42 40.48 34.98
CA LYS A 796 14.70 41.74 35.26
C LYS A 796 13.70 42.10 34.16
N ASP A 797 13.95 41.61 32.94
CA ASP A 797 13.19 41.99 31.74
C ASP A 797 12.14 40.94 31.35
N LEU A 798 12.24 39.71 31.87
CA LEU A 798 11.27 38.63 31.59
C LEU A 798 9.95 38.83 32.37
N PRO A 799 8.82 38.24 31.95
CA PRO A 799 7.63 38.15 32.80
C PRO A 799 7.93 37.34 34.07
N GLU A 800 7.36 37.76 35.22
CA GLU A 800 7.43 36.99 36.46
C GLU A 800 6.60 35.70 36.36
N LEU A 801 7.03 34.63 37.02
CA LEU A 801 6.19 33.46 37.25
C LEU A 801 5.21 33.79 38.38
N HIS A 802 3.94 33.54 38.17
CA HIS A 802 2.92 33.78 39.19
C HIS A 802 2.52 32.48 39.85
N GLU A 803 2.16 32.59 41.12
CA GLU A 803 1.41 31.54 41.80
C GLU A 803 0.11 31.26 41.03
N PRO A 804 -0.25 29.98 40.82
CA PRO A 804 -1.34 29.61 39.93
C PRO A 804 -2.69 29.76 40.64
N ILE A 805 -3.15 30.97 40.92
CA ILE A 805 -4.38 31.18 41.70
C ILE A 805 -5.63 30.77 40.90
N LEU A 806 -6.54 29.99 41.53
CA LEU A 806 -7.82 29.64 40.93
C LEU A 806 -8.72 30.88 40.72
N PRO A 807 -9.52 30.95 39.64
CA PRO A 807 -10.42 32.08 39.40
C PRO A 807 -11.42 32.27 40.54
N SER A 808 -11.66 33.53 40.93
CA SER A 808 -12.66 33.85 41.98
C SER A 808 -14.07 33.39 41.63
N SER A 809 -14.37 33.23 40.33
CA SER A 809 -15.63 32.66 39.84
C SER A 809 -15.85 31.19 40.23
N PHE A 810 -14.82 30.47 40.69
CA PHE A 810 -14.97 29.09 41.16
C PHE A 810 -15.61 29.06 42.55
N SER A 811 -15.14 29.90 43.47
CA SER A 811 -15.67 29.96 44.84
C SER A 811 -16.96 30.77 44.95
N GLN A 812 -17.30 31.62 43.98
CA GLN A 812 -18.57 32.39 44.00
C GLN A 812 -19.82 31.58 43.67
N ARG A 813 -19.67 30.30 43.29
CA ARG A 813 -20.80 29.46 42.88
C ARG A 813 -21.55 28.91 44.10
N ASP A 814 -22.88 28.88 43.99
CA ASP A 814 -23.73 28.16 44.95
C ASP A 814 -23.49 26.64 44.88
N GLU A 815 -23.16 26.14 43.67
CA GLU A 815 -22.83 24.74 43.41
C GLU A 815 -21.40 24.60 42.87
N ILE A 816 -20.61 23.76 43.54
CA ILE A 816 -19.22 23.45 43.19
C ILE A 816 -19.20 21.99 42.74
N ALA A 817 -19.17 21.79 41.43
CA ALA A 817 -19.39 20.47 40.83
C ALA A 817 -18.12 19.90 40.19
N ALA A 818 -17.94 18.58 40.37
CA ALA A 818 -16.92 17.77 39.74
C ALA A 818 -17.52 16.59 38.99
N LYS A 819 -16.82 16.15 37.93
CA LYS A 819 -17.18 14.98 37.14
C LYS A 819 -15.99 14.02 37.05
N LEU A 820 -16.18 12.77 37.48
CA LEU A 820 -15.15 11.72 37.50
C LEU A 820 -15.55 10.61 36.53
N TYR A 821 -14.67 10.32 35.58
CA TYR A 821 -14.87 9.31 34.54
C TYR A 821 -14.09 8.03 34.88
N PHE A 822 -14.79 6.90 34.87
CA PHE A 822 -14.28 5.57 35.16
C PHE A 822 -14.46 4.66 33.95
N TYR A 823 -13.74 3.55 33.90
CA TYR A 823 -13.88 2.51 32.90
C TYR A 823 -14.09 1.14 33.58
N LYS A 824 -14.74 0.21 32.88
CA LYS A 824 -15.16 -1.11 33.42
C LYS A 824 -14.01 -2.10 33.65
N ASP A 825 -12.79 -1.74 33.30
CA ASP A 825 -11.59 -2.52 33.54
C ASP A 825 -11.21 -2.59 35.04
N GLU A 826 -11.68 -1.64 35.85
CA GLU A 826 -11.47 -1.66 37.31
C GLU A 826 -12.78 -1.43 38.10
N ASN A 827 -12.76 -1.78 39.38
CA ASN A 827 -13.91 -1.60 40.28
C ASN A 827 -13.96 -0.23 40.97
N TRP A 828 -13.10 0.73 40.56
CA TRP A 828 -12.96 2.05 41.19
C TRP A 828 -14.25 2.86 41.23
N PHE A 829 -15.16 2.71 40.25
CA PHE A 829 -16.45 3.40 40.27
C PHE A 829 -17.25 3.11 41.55
N SER A 830 -17.34 1.83 41.92
CA SER A 830 -18.09 1.41 43.11
C SER A 830 -17.35 1.78 44.40
N ILE A 831 -16.02 1.71 44.38
CA ILE A 831 -15.17 2.12 45.50
C ILE A 831 -15.33 3.62 45.79
N ALA A 832 -15.18 4.46 44.77
CA ALA A 832 -15.30 5.92 44.88
C ALA A 832 -16.69 6.34 45.36
N ALA A 833 -17.77 5.75 44.81
CA ALA A 833 -19.14 6.03 45.27
C ALA A 833 -19.32 5.72 46.77
N ASN A 834 -18.78 4.59 47.23
CA ASN A 834 -18.83 4.20 48.63
C ASN A 834 -17.94 5.07 49.53
N ASP A 835 -16.79 5.49 49.03
CA ASP A 835 -15.81 6.30 49.75
C ASP A 835 -16.34 7.73 50.00
N PHE A 836 -16.85 8.39 48.96
CA PHE A 836 -17.55 9.67 49.06
C PHE A 836 -18.73 9.63 50.02
N ASN A 837 -19.53 8.56 49.98
CA ASN A 837 -20.65 8.41 50.90
C ASN A 837 -20.20 8.16 52.35
N SER A 838 -19.29 7.23 52.57
CA SER A 838 -18.99 6.71 53.91
C SER A 838 -17.95 7.53 54.66
N ASN A 839 -16.83 7.83 53.98
CA ASN A 839 -15.67 8.49 54.57
C ASN A 839 -15.81 10.02 54.52
N TYR A 840 -16.30 10.56 53.40
CA TYR A 840 -16.52 12.00 53.25
C TYR A 840 -17.92 12.48 53.64
N LYS A 841 -18.80 11.55 54.04
CA LYS A 841 -20.17 11.84 54.52
C LYS A 841 -21.01 12.61 53.49
N MET A 842 -20.83 12.35 52.20
CA MET A 842 -21.67 12.93 51.15
C MET A 842 -22.97 12.12 51.02
N ASN A 843 -24.08 12.79 50.75
CA ASN A 843 -25.35 12.13 50.48
C ASN A 843 -25.32 11.55 49.07
N LEU A 844 -25.50 10.23 48.95
CA LEU A 844 -25.74 9.58 47.67
C LEU A 844 -27.17 9.91 47.19
N GLU A 845 -27.30 10.82 46.23
CA GLU A 845 -28.61 11.25 45.71
C GLU A 845 -29.24 10.17 44.83
N TRP A 846 -28.43 9.57 43.95
CA TRP A 846 -28.83 8.43 43.13
C TRP A 846 -27.62 7.65 42.62
N ASN A 847 -27.82 6.37 42.31
CA ASN A 847 -26.83 5.48 41.70
C ASN A 847 -27.56 4.43 40.86
N ASN A 848 -27.21 4.31 39.57
CA ASN A 848 -27.81 3.33 38.65
C ASN A 848 -26.82 2.23 38.21
N GLY A 849 -25.65 2.13 38.86
CA GLY A 849 -24.59 1.18 38.53
C GLY A 849 -23.70 1.59 37.36
N LYS A 850 -24.06 2.64 36.61
CA LYS A 850 -23.21 3.27 35.58
C LYS A 850 -22.91 4.72 35.88
N GLN A 851 -23.78 5.40 36.59
CA GLN A 851 -23.61 6.77 37.01
C GLN A 851 -24.09 6.90 38.45
N ALA A 852 -23.47 7.82 39.18
CA ALA A 852 -23.86 8.16 40.53
C ALA A 852 -23.67 9.66 40.78
N ARG A 853 -24.54 10.25 41.60
CA ARG A 853 -24.41 11.63 42.06
C ARG A 853 -24.33 11.66 43.58
N LEU A 854 -23.30 12.31 44.09
CA LEU A 854 -23.13 12.56 45.52
C LEU A 854 -23.12 14.07 45.78
N SER A 855 -23.69 14.48 46.90
CA SER A 855 -23.66 15.89 47.30
C SER A 855 -23.49 16.14 48.79
N LYS A 856 -22.94 17.29 49.14
CA LYS A 856 -22.76 17.72 50.53
C LYS A 856 -22.80 19.24 50.61
N ILE A 857 -23.39 19.78 51.67
CA ILE A 857 -23.33 21.22 51.95
C ILE A 857 -22.11 21.51 52.80
N VAL A 858 -21.25 22.41 52.32
CA VAL A 858 -20.06 22.91 53.02
C VAL A 858 -20.07 24.42 52.94
N ASN A 859 -19.96 25.09 54.11
CA ASN A 859 -19.97 26.55 54.22
C ASN A 859 -21.12 27.24 53.44
N GLY A 860 -22.31 26.64 53.46
CA GLY A 860 -23.49 27.15 52.76
C GLY A 860 -23.56 26.87 51.25
N LYS A 861 -22.52 26.29 50.65
CA LYS A 861 -22.47 25.91 49.24
C LYS A 861 -22.66 24.40 49.08
N LYS A 862 -23.22 23.98 47.94
CA LYS A 862 -23.42 22.57 47.61
C LYS A 862 -22.24 22.06 46.79
N ILE A 863 -21.48 21.12 47.35
CA ILE A 863 -20.50 20.34 46.59
C ILE A 863 -21.24 19.19 45.91
N ILE A 864 -20.96 18.96 44.62
CA ILE A 864 -21.54 17.88 43.82
C ILE A 864 -20.39 17.08 43.18
N ILE A 865 -20.43 15.76 43.29
CA ILE A 865 -19.51 14.86 42.59
C ILE A 865 -20.36 13.88 41.79
N ASP A 866 -20.23 13.96 40.46
CA ASP A 866 -20.85 13.03 39.53
C ASP A 866 -19.83 12.01 39.05
N LEU A 867 -20.20 10.73 39.14
CA LEU A 867 -19.39 9.60 38.71
C LEU A 867 -20.02 9.01 37.43
N GLU A 868 -19.19 8.62 36.46
CA GLU A 868 -19.63 7.99 35.22
C GLU A 868 -18.72 6.82 34.84
N LEU A 869 -19.30 5.64 34.67
CA LEU A 869 -18.64 4.40 34.26
C LEU A 869 -18.87 4.16 32.76
N ASN A 870 -17.80 4.35 32.00
CA ASN A 870 -17.77 4.21 30.55
C ASN A 870 -17.34 2.81 30.12
N ASP A 871 -17.69 2.46 28.88
CA ASP A 871 -17.27 1.21 28.27
C ASP A 871 -15.88 1.38 27.64
N PRO A 872 -14.87 0.56 28.01
CA PRO A 872 -13.53 0.70 27.44
C PRO A 872 -13.47 0.40 25.93
N SER A 873 -14.50 -0.21 25.34
CA SER A 873 -14.61 -0.44 23.90
C SER A 873 -15.07 0.80 23.10
N VAL A 874 -15.46 1.89 23.78
CA VAL A 874 -15.89 3.13 23.13
C VAL A 874 -14.73 4.12 23.14
N ASP A 875 -14.32 4.55 21.94
CA ASP A 875 -13.16 5.44 21.77
C ASP A 875 -13.37 6.84 22.35
N PHE A 876 -14.61 7.33 22.37
CA PHE A 876 -14.96 8.64 22.92
C PHE A 876 -16.43 8.72 23.34
N VAL A 877 -16.71 9.41 24.45
CA VAL A 877 -18.08 9.62 24.96
C VAL A 877 -18.47 11.09 24.81
N PRO A 878 -19.50 11.44 24.00
CA PRO A 878 -19.88 12.83 23.71
C PRO A 878 -20.19 13.71 24.92
N SER A 879 -20.70 13.13 26.02
CA SER A 879 -20.96 13.87 27.27
C SER A 879 -19.70 14.52 27.85
N ILE A 880 -18.52 13.93 27.60
CA ILE A 880 -17.25 14.45 28.09
C ILE A 880 -16.93 15.81 27.46
N GLU A 881 -17.22 15.98 26.17
CA GLU A 881 -17.00 17.26 25.49
C GLU A 881 -17.91 18.36 26.03
N GLU A 882 -19.18 18.03 26.24
CA GLU A 882 -20.13 18.98 26.84
C GLU A 882 -19.69 19.40 28.25
N ASP A 883 -19.18 18.46 29.05
CA ASP A 883 -18.75 18.71 30.43
C ASP A 883 -17.45 19.54 30.50
N ILE A 884 -16.51 19.32 29.57
CA ILE A 884 -15.24 20.05 29.49
C ILE A 884 -15.42 21.44 28.89
N LYS A 885 -16.28 21.61 27.86
CA LYS A 885 -16.55 22.92 27.25
C LYS A 885 -17.61 23.73 28.01
N GLY A 886 -18.48 23.04 28.75
CA GLY A 886 -19.54 23.64 29.53
C GLY A 886 -19.04 24.36 30.79
N GLN A 887 -19.94 25.06 31.48
CA GLN A 887 -19.61 25.75 32.74
C GLN A 887 -20.00 24.96 33.98
N THR A 888 -20.74 23.85 33.87
CA THR A 888 -21.30 23.11 35.00
C THR A 888 -20.23 22.63 35.98
N TYR A 889 -19.29 21.82 35.49
CA TYR A 889 -18.21 21.26 36.33
C TYR A 889 -16.98 22.15 36.25
N ILE A 890 -16.43 22.53 37.40
CA ILE A 890 -15.13 23.23 37.45
C ILE A 890 -13.97 22.24 37.45
N TYR A 891 -14.25 20.99 37.81
CA TYR A 891 -13.28 19.93 38.05
C TYR A 891 -13.66 18.70 37.24
N THR A 892 -12.73 18.15 36.49
CA THR A 892 -12.91 16.86 35.80
C THR A 892 -11.75 15.95 36.13
N ALA A 893 -12.01 14.64 36.24
CA ALA A 893 -10.93 13.67 36.41
C ALA A 893 -11.14 12.41 35.59
N HIS A 894 -10.04 11.90 35.06
CA HIS A 894 -9.94 10.53 34.58
C HIS A 894 -9.58 9.62 35.76
N ARG A 895 -10.33 8.55 35.99
CA ARG A 895 -10.07 7.53 37.02
C ARG A 895 -9.98 6.14 36.40
N GLY A 896 -8.87 5.47 36.67
CA GLY A 896 -8.58 4.13 36.17
C GLY A 896 -7.17 4.05 35.60
N HIS A 897 -6.91 3.05 34.77
CA HIS A 897 -5.64 2.92 34.09
C HIS A 897 -5.36 4.05 33.11
N SER A 898 -4.12 4.54 33.10
CA SER A 898 -3.70 5.72 32.34
C SER A 898 -3.87 5.60 30.83
N PHE A 899 -3.92 4.40 30.25
CA PHE A 899 -4.21 4.22 28.82
C PHE A 899 -5.65 4.64 28.43
N ASN A 900 -6.59 4.71 29.37
CA ASN A 900 -7.93 5.24 29.12
C ASN A 900 -7.99 6.78 29.26
N THR A 901 -6.89 7.44 29.67
CA THR A 901 -6.84 8.91 29.79
C THR A 901 -7.05 9.57 28.43
N GLU A 902 -6.53 9.01 27.34
CA GLU A 902 -6.78 9.50 25.99
C GLU A 902 -8.24 9.38 25.56
N LYS A 903 -8.96 8.34 26.01
CA LYS A 903 -10.40 8.21 25.72
C LYS A 903 -11.21 9.26 26.45
N THR A 904 -10.75 9.66 27.64
CA THR A 904 -11.35 10.77 28.40
C THR A 904 -10.95 12.14 27.81
N TYR A 905 -9.73 12.29 27.31
CA TYR A 905 -9.20 13.55 26.81
C TYR A 905 -8.51 13.39 25.42
N PRO A 906 -9.28 13.05 24.36
CA PRO A 906 -8.71 12.78 23.04
C PRO A 906 -8.16 14.03 22.37
N ASP A 907 -7.31 13.86 21.35
CA ASP A 907 -6.56 14.95 20.70
C ASP A 907 -7.43 16.09 20.16
N PHE A 908 -8.62 15.78 19.66
CA PHE A 908 -9.53 16.78 19.10
C PHE A 908 -10.30 17.59 20.16
N LEU A 909 -10.18 17.23 21.45
CA LEU A 909 -11.02 17.77 22.52
C LEU A 909 -10.48 19.05 23.16
N SER A 910 -9.87 19.95 22.41
CA SER A 910 -9.34 21.20 22.97
C SER A 910 -10.44 22.14 23.48
N SER A 911 -10.12 22.90 24.52
CA SER A 911 -11.04 23.89 25.12
C SER A 911 -10.26 25.05 25.75
N ASP A 912 -10.72 26.26 25.49
CA ASP A 912 -10.22 27.48 26.15
C ASP A 912 -10.84 27.71 27.53
N THR A 913 -11.76 26.83 27.96
CA THR A 913 -12.41 26.96 29.26
C THR A 913 -11.46 26.57 30.38
N THR A 914 -11.29 27.44 31.37
CA THR A 914 -10.52 27.13 32.58
C THR A 914 -11.20 26.05 33.42
N LYS A 915 -10.50 24.95 33.62
CA LYS A 915 -10.91 23.82 34.47
C LYS A 915 -9.78 23.43 35.41
N ILE A 916 -10.11 22.63 36.42
CA ILE A 916 -9.15 21.75 37.09
C ILE A 916 -9.28 20.38 36.42
N ILE A 917 -8.20 19.92 35.78
CA ILE A 917 -8.10 18.62 35.14
C ILE A 917 -7.21 17.75 36.03
N HIS A 918 -7.81 16.75 36.67
CA HIS A 918 -7.09 15.79 37.47
C HIS A 918 -6.84 14.52 36.65
N LEU A 919 -5.60 14.34 36.22
CA LEU A 919 -5.15 13.16 35.51
C LEU A 919 -4.85 12.05 36.53
N ALA A 920 -5.88 11.52 37.18
CA ALA A 920 -5.77 10.54 38.27
C ALA A 920 -5.53 9.09 37.80
N GLY A 921 -4.91 8.93 36.63
CA GLY A 921 -4.35 7.66 36.17
C GLY A 921 -2.85 7.62 36.45
N CYS A 922 -2.33 6.43 36.81
CA CYS A 922 -0.91 6.29 37.15
C CYS A 922 -0.01 6.71 35.97
N GLY A 923 0.86 7.69 36.21
CA GLY A 923 1.93 8.06 35.27
C GLY A 923 1.53 9.13 34.30
N SER A 924 0.40 9.77 34.60
CA SER A 924 -0.12 10.88 33.84
C SER A 924 0.82 12.07 33.81
N TYR A 925 1.72 12.23 34.79
CA TYR A 925 2.71 13.30 34.78
C TYR A 925 3.62 13.25 33.53
N GLY A 926 3.99 12.06 33.06
CA GLY A 926 4.75 11.89 31.82
C GLY A 926 4.04 12.39 30.56
N ARG A 927 2.71 12.59 30.62
CA ARG A 927 1.90 13.16 29.53
C ARG A 927 1.35 14.55 29.86
N LEU A 928 1.81 15.16 30.95
CA LEU A 928 1.31 16.45 31.40
C LEU A 928 1.47 17.53 30.33
N ALA A 929 2.60 17.51 29.59
CA ALA A 929 2.89 18.47 28.53
C ALA A 929 1.82 18.46 27.42
N GLU A 930 1.48 17.26 26.96
CA GLU A 930 0.47 17.05 25.93
C GLU A 930 -0.89 17.61 26.35
N TYR A 931 -1.33 17.31 27.58
CA TYR A 931 -2.61 17.83 28.06
C TYR A 931 -2.58 19.33 28.34
N GLN A 932 -1.46 19.87 28.82
CA GLN A 932 -1.27 21.32 28.98
C GLN A 932 -1.39 22.06 27.65
N GLN A 933 -0.84 21.51 26.57
CA GLN A 933 -1.02 22.09 25.22
C GLN A 933 -2.49 22.03 24.76
N LYS A 934 -3.21 20.94 25.05
CA LYS A 934 -4.63 20.77 24.70
C LYS A 934 -5.57 21.71 25.47
N PHE A 935 -5.28 21.98 26.74
CA PHE A 935 -6.09 22.83 27.61
C PHE A 935 -5.25 23.94 28.24
N PRO A 936 -4.82 24.93 27.44
CA PRO A 936 -3.78 25.90 27.84
C PRO A 936 -4.20 26.83 28.98
N ASN A 937 -5.49 26.96 29.26
CA ASN A 937 -6.03 27.81 30.32
C ASN A 937 -6.44 27.03 31.59
N SER A 938 -6.22 25.71 31.62
CA SER A 938 -6.61 24.84 32.72
C SER A 938 -5.48 24.58 33.70
N PHE A 939 -5.84 24.18 34.91
CA PHE A 939 -4.93 23.75 35.95
C PHE A 939 -4.91 22.24 36.03
N PHE A 940 -3.73 21.66 36.23
CA PHE A 940 -3.54 20.22 36.20
C PHE A 940 -3.10 19.68 37.54
N ILE A 941 -3.76 18.60 37.98
CA ILE A 941 -3.26 17.74 39.04
C ILE A 941 -2.87 16.43 38.37
N ALA A 942 -1.63 15.99 38.56
CA ALA A 942 -1.10 14.78 37.92
C ALA A 942 -0.44 13.85 38.93
N ASP A 943 -0.37 12.56 38.60
CA ASP A 943 0.16 11.51 39.46
C ASP A 943 1.51 11.04 38.90
N LYS A 944 2.57 11.16 39.73
CA LYS A 944 3.92 10.61 39.53
C LYS A 944 4.07 9.22 40.12
N ASP A 945 3.03 8.41 40.03
CA ASP A 945 3.17 6.96 40.04
C ASP A 945 3.18 6.24 41.38
N GLU A 946 2.46 6.76 42.39
CA GLU A 946 2.34 6.04 43.65
C GLU A 946 1.16 5.04 43.72
N GLY A 947 0.27 5.03 42.72
CA GLY A 947 -0.57 3.87 42.41
C GLY A 947 -1.59 3.46 43.48
N GLN A 948 -2.15 4.42 44.20
CA GLN A 948 -3.17 4.17 45.21
C GLN A 948 -4.40 5.02 44.86
N GLY A 949 -5.42 4.46 44.20
CA GLY A 949 -6.62 5.23 43.79
C GLY A 949 -7.35 5.97 44.92
N PHE A 950 -7.17 5.55 46.18
CA PHE A 950 -7.74 6.19 47.38
C PHE A 950 -7.29 7.67 47.57
N PRO A 951 -5.98 8.00 47.51
CA PRO A 951 -5.48 9.37 47.39
C PRO A 951 -6.25 10.29 46.43
N SER A 952 -6.67 9.81 45.27
CA SER A 952 -7.29 10.65 44.23
C SER A 952 -8.73 11.07 44.58
N ASP A 953 -9.51 10.21 45.25
CA ASP A 953 -10.85 10.57 45.75
C ASP A 953 -10.74 11.63 46.85
N LYS A 954 -9.76 11.43 47.76
CA LYS A 954 -9.46 12.38 48.82
C LYS A 954 -9.05 13.75 48.28
N VAL A 955 -8.16 13.79 47.29
CA VAL A 955 -7.75 15.04 46.64
C VAL A 955 -8.94 15.74 46.00
N THR A 956 -9.76 15.00 45.25
CA THR A 956 -10.97 15.55 44.62
C THR A 956 -11.85 16.22 45.68
N TYR A 957 -12.17 15.50 46.76
CA TYR A 957 -13.01 16.05 47.83
C TYR A 957 -12.39 17.29 48.50
N LEU A 958 -11.11 17.22 48.89
CA LEU A 958 -10.44 18.31 49.62
C LEU A 958 -10.29 19.58 48.77
N VAL A 959 -10.03 19.44 47.47
CA VAL A 959 -9.98 20.59 46.55
C VAL A 959 -11.36 21.25 46.45
N LEU A 960 -12.43 20.47 46.27
CA LEU A 960 -13.79 21.02 46.19
C LEU A 960 -14.24 21.63 47.52
N GLU A 961 -13.88 21.00 48.64
CA GLU A 961 -14.13 21.50 49.99
C GLU A 961 -13.43 22.84 50.22
N GLY A 962 -12.14 22.94 49.88
CA GLY A 962 -11.40 24.18 50.00
C GLY A 962 -11.99 25.31 49.14
N ILE A 963 -12.37 25.02 47.90
CA ILE A 963 -13.04 26.01 47.03
C ILE A 963 -14.38 26.44 47.63
N ALA A 964 -15.13 25.52 48.26
CA ALA A 964 -16.37 25.84 48.96
C ALA A 964 -16.14 26.77 50.16
N GLU A 965 -15.05 26.57 50.89
CA GLU A 965 -14.57 27.42 51.97
C GLU A 965 -14.04 28.78 51.47
N GLY A 966 -13.82 28.94 50.17
CA GLY A 966 -13.31 30.17 49.56
C GLY A 966 -11.79 30.21 49.37
N LYS A 967 -11.10 29.09 49.59
CA LYS A 967 -9.67 28.94 49.30
C LYS A 967 -9.46 28.81 47.80
N LEU A 968 -8.51 29.57 47.27
CA LEU A 968 -8.18 29.62 45.84
C LEU A 968 -6.68 29.43 45.55
N ASN A 969 -5.83 29.50 46.57
CA ASN A 969 -4.40 29.24 46.43
C ASN A 969 -4.16 27.72 46.50
N TRP A 970 -3.26 27.21 45.67
CA TRP A 970 -2.95 25.78 45.70
C TRP A 970 -2.27 25.33 46.98
N GLU A 971 -1.52 26.19 47.65
CA GLU A 971 -0.95 25.88 48.97
C GLU A 971 -2.04 25.50 50.00
N ASP A 972 -3.21 26.16 49.94
CA ASP A 972 -4.34 25.88 50.82
C ASP A 972 -5.17 24.65 50.39
N LEU A 973 -5.03 24.23 49.13
CA LEU A 973 -5.78 23.13 48.50
C LEU A 973 -4.97 21.83 48.39
N THR A 974 -3.65 21.92 48.48
CA THR A 974 -2.73 20.79 48.38
C THR A 974 -2.67 20.09 49.74
N PRO A 975 -3.13 18.84 49.86
CA PRO A 975 -3.10 18.16 51.14
C PRO A 975 -1.68 17.69 51.50
N ASP A 976 -1.35 17.64 52.78
CA ASP A 976 -0.02 17.26 53.30
C ASP A 976 0.51 15.93 52.74
N PHE A 977 -0.38 14.97 52.46
CA PHE A 977 -0.01 13.67 51.93
C PHE A 977 0.30 13.68 50.42
N ALA A 978 -0.02 14.74 49.69
CA ALA A 978 0.12 14.80 48.23
C ALA A 978 1.56 14.51 47.79
N LYS A 979 2.53 15.14 48.46
CA LYS A 979 3.96 14.93 48.20
C LYS A 979 4.43 13.50 48.50
N GLU A 980 3.91 12.89 49.56
CA GLU A 980 4.16 11.48 49.92
C GLU A 980 3.34 10.49 49.08
N LYS A 981 2.50 10.98 48.15
CA LYS A 981 1.70 10.18 47.23
C LYS A 981 2.02 10.49 45.77
N GLY A 982 3.16 11.14 45.52
CA GLY A 982 3.59 11.51 44.17
C GLY A 982 2.61 12.40 43.41
N LEU A 983 1.67 13.07 44.09
CA LEU A 983 0.70 13.94 43.43
C LEU A 983 1.31 15.32 43.23
N VAL A 984 1.28 15.79 41.97
CA VAL A 984 1.80 17.09 41.56
C VAL A 984 0.65 18.04 41.43
N PHE A 985 0.74 19.11 42.20
CA PHE A 985 -0.16 20.24 42.13
C PHE A 985 0.54 21.41 41.42
N PRO A 986 -0.21 22.35 40.82
CA PRO A 986 0.39 23.55 40.26
C PRO A 986 1.07 24.38 41.36
N GLU A 987 2.40 24.48 41.31
CA GLU A 987 3.17 25.37 42.20
C GLU A 987 3.31 26.79 41.63
N GLN A 988 3.31 26.86 40.30
CA GLN A 988 3.40 28.05 39.48
C GLN A 988 2.48 27.87 38.27
N GLU A 989 2.20 28.95 37.56
CA GLU A 989 1.49 28.82 36.28
C GLU A 989 2.18 27.82 35.34
N SER A 990 1.36 27.15 34.55
CA SER A 990 1.82 26.19 33.56
C SER A 990 2.62 26.88 32.44
N LEU A 991 3.48 26.14 31.76
CA LEU A 991 4.25 26.66 30.63
C LEU A 991 3.36 27.33 29.55
N PRO A 992 2.19 26.79 29.14
CA PRO A 992 1.30 27.48 28.21
C PRO A 992 0.82 28.86 28.72
N GLN A 993 0.46 28.96 30.01
CA GLN A 993 0.03 30.21 30.61
C GLN A 993 1.17 31.24 30.62
N TYR A 994 2.39 30.81 30.95
CA TYR A 994 3.58 31.64 30.84
C TYR A 994 3.82 32.12 29.41
N LEU A 995 3.76 31.22 28.42
CA LEU A 995 3.98 31.56 27.01
C LEU A 995 2.95 32.57 26.48
N GLN A 996 1.68 32.46 26.88
CA GLN A 996 0.65 33.44 26.51
C GLN A 996 0.99 34.84 27.03
N ARG A 997 1.47 34.94 28.27
CA ARG A 997 1.85 36.22 28.89
C ARG A 997 3.14 36.76 28.32
N TYR A 998 4.12 35.88 28.09
CA TYR A 998 5.36 36.20 27.42
C TYR A 998 5.12 36.88 26.07
N LYS A 999 4.25 36.29 25.24
CA LYS A 999 3.83 36.87 23.95
C LYS A 999 3.11 38.21 24.07
N SER A 1000 2.39 38.42 25.17
CA SER A 1000 1.60 39.64 25.38
C SER A 1000 2.43 40.80 25.93
N GLY A 1001 3.59 40.50 26.54
CA GLY A 1001 4.51 41.48 27.11
C GLY A 1001 5.61 41.95 26.15
N MET A 1002 5.76 41.30 25.00
CA MET A 1002 6.58 41.71 23.86
C MET A 1002 5.74 42.45 22.82
#